data_AF-A0A7Y5UZV7-F1
#
_entry.id   AF-A0A7Y5UZV7-F1
#
_cell.length_a   1.000
_cell.length_b   1.000
_cell.length_c   1.000
_cell.angle_alpha   90.00
_cell.angle_beta   90.00
_cell.angle_gamma   90.00
#
_symmetry.space_group_name_H-M   'P 1'
#
loop_
_entity.id
_entity.type
_entity.pdbx_description
1 polymer ?
#
loop_
_entity_poly.entity_id
_entity_poly.type
_entity_poly.pdbx_seq_one_letter_code
_entity_poly.pdbx_strand_id
1 'polypeptide(L)'
;MPDLQQRLDELRRAVRALPEDADAASTSELERQARALLADAKNTPLESDAQAVFGELARIGSGTSPTAATVRGLVRRARIRIEIAGDDDDVDEAIDILAEALSLSPRDPDVIALLVDASRHNAQAQQRVNDLFTRHQVERKLPPRTPVDTRGDMSAIRATGQHPQTPLEEPPGKEALPSSFVTSSGYPPPERDLPRESTRRTPGQGPLYSGGDVDSSLSEMTQAYYSGEYQQVIDLANRVLNLQPGNATALEYRQKAEDNLIRGVVPDHRIPFDARVSFNRANSLVRAGNYDEAERLYREARDIAERNGILTWKDAEQALLEIQDLALAREMINEGDRVLAADNWAEALRKYEGALRVVPNDPNAEDRIERVRRIQTDAEAVTAQLSLIGGALAEQAEQLQTVLGTIARLRQTLPNSPRLAQLAENANKRLGGVKTQLSEQSGSALNRAQSATALDEKLNLTNEAIQLLELGVKLDPADNSLSDMLLEARANAGNMQRARQVIERAATHIAQNYDNELLQARSMLSGLMDFAQDTRYRTVVNDLMSRYLERAIAAVEDGDVEEAQALLDTLQDEPFNIVGRRPELRRIESQLRGIKSRSRLQALAIGGGVLIVIAIVAIFTRPTWEAVIFPSPTPTPTQTFTPSATFTPSNTPTPSDTPTSTFTPTWTYTPSNTPTPTDTPTPTGTPTPTFTPTDTPSATPTPRIICRAIATQQTNIRAQPNLDAAITGILPVSTVVDIIGQQQTGGQLWFQVEAQVEGVRLSGGYVFANSVTQLSTDRCPSFP
;
A
#
# COMPACT_ATOMS: atom_id res chain seq x y z
N MET A 1 52.77 -25.21 58.12
CA MET A 1 51.57 -26.02 58.46
C MET A 1 50.69 -25.36 59.51
N PRO A 2 51.14 -24.93 60.71
CA PRO A 2 50.25 -24.31 61.71
C PRO A 2 49.60 -23.00 61.23
N ASP A 3 50.31 -22.21 60.42
CA ASP A 3 49.83 -20.95 59.85
C ASP A 3 48.68 -21.15 58.84
N LEU A 4 48.72 -22.21 58.03
CA LEU A 4 47.64 -22.53 57.08
C LEU A 4 46.36 -22.99 57.79
N GLN A 5 46.51 -23.77 58.86
CA GLN A 5 45.38 -24.26 59.64
C GLN A 5 44.70 -23.11 60.40
N GLN A 6 45.48 -22.16 60.91
CA GLN A 6 44.95 -20.95 61.53
C GLN A 6 44.18 -20.07 60.53
N ARG A 7 44.73 -19.85 59.32
CA ARG A 7 44.05 -19.09 58.24
C ARG A 7 42.75 -19.77 57.79
N LEU A 8 42.72 -21.10 57.74
CA LEU A 8 41.52 -21.89 57.45
C LEU A 8 40.44 -21.73 58.55
N ASP A 9 40.83 -21.79 59.82
CA ASP A 9 39.91 -21.64 60.95
C ASP A 9 39.39 -20.19 61.13
N GLU A 10 40.19 -19.20 60.75
CA GLU A 10 39.77 -17.80 60.67
C GLU A 10 38.76 -17.59 59.54
N LEU A 11 39.04 -18.14 58.35
CA LEU A 11 38.12 -18.08 57.21
C LEU A 11 36.79 -18.79 57.53
N ARG A 12 36.82 -19.96 58.16
CA ARG A 12 35.60 -20.68 58.62
C ARG A 12 34.76 -19.86 59.59
N ARG A 13 35.40 -19.13 60.51
CA ARG A 13 34.70 -18.23 61.43
C ARG A 13 34.09 -17.03 60.71
N ALA A 14 34.81 -16.46 59.74
CA ALA A 14 34.31 -15.35 58.94
C ALA A 14 33.10 -15.76 58.07
N VAL A 15 33.14 -16.94 57.45
CA VAL A 15 32.03 -17.50 56.66
C VAL A 15 30.79 -17.75 57.52
N ARG A 16 30.96 -18.31 58.74
CA ARG A 16 29.84 -18.53 59.68
C ARG A 16 29.26 -17.25 60.28
N ALA A 17 29.98 -16.14 60.19
CA ALA A 17 29.54 -14.84 60.67
C ALA A 17 28.80 -14.03 59.59
N LEU A 18 28.71 -14.54 58.35
CA LEU A 18 27.94 -13.92 57.28
C LEU A 18 26.43 -14.01 57.59
N PRO A 19 25.65 -12.96 57.28
CA PRO A 19 24.18 -13.02 57.29
C PRO A 19 23.66 -14.11 56.33
N GLU A 20 22.45 -14.64 56.59
CA GLU A 20 21.81 -15.65 55.70
C GLU A 20 21.54 -15.09 54.28
N ASP A 21 21.53 -13.77 54.15
CA ASP A 21 21.22 -12.94 52.98
C ASP A 21 22.46 -12.18 52.46
N ALA A 22 23.66 -12.75 52.62
CA ALA A 22 24.92 -12.16 52.16
C ALA A 22 25.05 -12.11 50.61
N ASP A 23 25.10 -10.91 50.04
CA ASP A 23 25.25 -10.67 48.59
C ASP A 23 26.67 -10.97 48.07
N ALA A 24 26.81 -11.18 46.75
CA ALA A 24 28.09 -11.45 46.07
C ALA A 24 29.18 -10.39 46.33
N ALA A 25 28.80 -9.14 46.58
CA ALA A 25 29.74 -8.08 46.97
C ALA A 25 30.35 -8.32 48.36
N SER A 26 29.54 -8.82 49.30
CA SER A 26 29.96 -9.12 50.68
C SER A 26 30.80 -10.39 50.80
N THR A 27 30.66 -11.34 49.85
CA THR A 27 31.44 -12.57 49.79
C THR A 27 32.71 -12.44 48.95
N SER A 28 32.81 -11.46 48.06
CA SER A 28 33.93 -11.30 47.11
C SER A 28 35.33 -11.25 47.76
N GLU A 29 35.45 -10.60 48.92
CA GLU A 29 36.72 -10.51 49.66
C GLU A 29 37.10 -11.84 50.32
N LEU A 30 36.11 -12.53 50.88
CA LEU A 30 36.30 -13.86 51.47
C LEU A 30 36.59 -14.89 50.39
N GLU A 31 36.00 -14.76 49.20
CA GLU A 31 36.33 -15.61 48.04
C GLU A 31 37.78 -15.41 47.58
N ARG A 32 38.29 -14.17 47.55
CA ARG A 32 39.71 -13.92 47.22
C ARG A 32 40.64 -14.57 48.25
N GLN A 33 40.32 -14.44 49.53
CA GLN A 33 41.07 -15.07 50.62
C GLN A 33 41.00 -16.60 50.54
N ALA A 34 39.85 -17.15 50.17
CA ALA A 34 39.65 -18.59 49.98
C ALA A 34 40.42 -19.12 48.76
N ARG A 35 40.47 -18.39 47.63
CA ARG A 35 41.30 -18.77 46.46
C ARG A 35 42.79 -18.74 46.78
N ALA A 36 43.24 -17.73 47.52
CA ALA A 36 44.63 -17.65 47.97
C ALA A 36 44.98 -18.81 48.93
N LEU A 37 44.08 -19.11 49.88
CA LEU A 37 44.23 -20.24 50.79
C LEU A 37 44.25 -21.58 50.04
N LEU A 38 43.40 -21.75 49.02
CA LEU A 38 43.34 -22.95 48.20
C LEU A 38 44.61 -23.15 47.37
N ALA A 39 45.17 -22.07 46.83
CA ALA A 39 46.44 -22.10 46.11
C ALA A 39 47.60 -22.48 47.05
N ASP A 40 47.64 -21.93 48.26
CA ASP A 40 48.66 -22.21 49.27
C ASP A 40 48.51 -23.62 49.89
N ALA A 41 47.28 -24.16 49.97
CA ALA A 41 46.98 -25.47 50.53
C ALA A 41 47.15 -26.63 49.53
N LYS A 42 47.48 -26.34 48.28
CA LYS A 42 47.61 -27.35 47.21
C LYS A 42 48.69 -28.39 47.54
N ASN A 43 48.38 -29.67 47.34
CA ASN A 43 49.21 -30.83 47.70
C ASN A 43 49.52 -30.96 49.20
N THR A 44 48.67 -30.38 50.07
CA THR A 44 48.77 -30.55 51.53
C THR A 44 47.56 -31.32 52.07
N PRO A 45 47.64 -31.93 53.27
CA PRO A 45 46.49 -32.60 53.88
C PRO A 45 45.27 -31.69 54.14
N LEU A 46 45.48 -30.36 54.15
CA LEU A 46 44.44 -29.35 54.37
C LEU A 46 43.75 -28.90 53.06
N GLU A 47 44.15 -29.45 51.91
CA GLU A 47 43.59 -29.06 50.61
C GLU A 47 42.08 -29.34 50.52
N SER A 48 41.63 -30.50 51.00
CA SER A 48 40.21 -30.88 50.99
C SER A 48 39.37 -29.96 51.88
N ASP A 49 39.90 -29.55 53.02
CA ASP A 49 39.25 -28.61 53.93
C ASP A 49 39.17 -27.20 53.33
N ALA A 50 40.23 -26.74 52.66
CA ALA A 50 40.24 -25.47 51.94
C ALA A 50 39.29 -25.48 50.74
N GLN A 51 39.20 -26.59 50.00
CA GLN A 51 38.22 -26.81 48.93
C GLN A 51 36.78 -26.76 49.47
N ALA A 52 36.52 -27.37 50.64
CA ALA A 52 35.20 -27.37 51.25
C ALA A 52 34.72 -25.97 51.65
N VAL A 53 35.59 -25.16 52.28
CA VAL A 53 35.27 -23.77 52.66
C VAL A 53 35.13 -22.88 51.43
N PHE A 54 35.95 -23.09 50.40
CA PHE A 54 35.81 -22.41 49.11
C PHE A 54 34.48 -22.76 48.42
N GLY A 55 34.06 -24.03 48.47
CA GLY A 55 32.77 -24.50 47.96
C GLY A 55 31.58 -23.93 48.75
N GLU A 56 31.69 -23.79 50.06
CA GLU A 56 30.69 -23.15 50.92
C GLU A 56 30.54 -21.66 50.59
N LEU A 57 31.65 -20.94 50.47
CA LEU A 57 31.69 -19.54 50.01
C LEU A 57 31.14 -19.38 48.59
N ALA A 58 31.48 -20.28 47.68
CA ALA A 58 30.95 -20.26 46.33
C ALA A 58 29.44 -20.51 46.32
N ARG A 59 28.91 -21.37 47.19
CA ARG A 59 27.44 -21.55 47.33
C ARG A 59 26.76 -20.28 47.84
N ILE A 60 27.32 -19.62 48.85
CA ILE A 60 26.79 -18.36 49.40
C ILE A 60 26.92 -17.21 48.38
N GLY A 61 28.06 -17.09 47.70
CA GLY A 61 28.35 -16.05 46.70
C GLY A 61 27.74 -16.31 45.32
N SER A 62 27.38 -17.56 45.00
CA SER A 62 26.82 -17.95 43.69
C SER A 62 25.46 -17.35 43.42
N GLY A 63 24.74 -16.86 44.44
CA GLY A 63 23.72 -15.82 44.31
C GLY A 63 22.78 -15.94 43.11
N THR A 64 22.45 -17.15 42.67
CA THR A 64 21.30 -17.45 41.81
C THR A 64 20.06 -17.60 42.68
N SER A 65 19.94 -16.75 43.72
CA SER A 65 18.65 -16.60 44.37
C SER A 65 17.67 -16.08 43.32
N PRO A 66 16.45 -16.66 43.23
CA PRO A 66 15.40 -16.15 42.36
C PRO A 66 15.14 -14.64 42.53
N THR A 67 15.37 -14.11 43.74
CA THR A 67 15.29 -12.67 44.04
C THR A 67 16.39 -11.87 43.33
N ALA A 68 17.64 -12.34 43.35
CA ALA A 68 18.77 -11.67 42.69
C ALA A 68 18.67 -11.71 41.16
N ALA A 69 18.08 -12.76 40.57
CA ALA A 69 17.77 -12.81 39.14
C ALA A 69 16.66 -11.81 38.78
N THR A 70 15.63 -11.69 39.63
CA THR A 70 14.52 -10.73 39.46
C THR A 70 15.03 -9.28 39.55
N VAL A 71 15.86 -8.97 40.56
CA VAL A 71 16.47 -7.63 40.73
C VAL A 71 17.33 -7.26 39.51
N ARG A 72 18.14 -8.19 38.99
CA ARG A 72 18.93 -7.95 37.76
C ARG A 72 18.06 -7.66 36.54
N GLY A 73 16.93 -8.35 36.39
CA GLY A 73 15.94 -8.08 35.33
C GLY A 73 15.35 -6.66 35.45
N LEU A 74 14.92 -6.28 36.66
CA LEU A 74 14.38 -4.93 36.94
C LEU A 74 15.42 -3.83 36.70
N VAL A 75 16.66 -4.01 37.18
CA VAL A 75 17.78 -3.08 36.97
C VAL A 75 18.07 -2.89 35.48
N ARG A 76 18.07 -3.97 34.69
CA ARG A 76 18.27 -3.90 33.24
C ARG A 76 17.14 -3.15 32.55
N ARG A 77 15.88 -3.47 32.87
CA ARG A 77 14.69 -2.79 32.31
C ARG A 77 14.70 -1.29 32.63
N ALA A 78 14.98 -0.92 33.87
CA ALA A 78 15.07 0.47 34.29
C ALA A 78 16.22 1.22 33.59
N ARG A 79 17.39 0.59 33.44
CA ARG A 79 18.53 1.19 32.73
C ARG A 79 18.18 1.51 31.29
N ILE A 80 17.57 0.57 30.58
CA ILE A 80 17.17 0.75 29.19
C ILE A 80 16.17 1.92 29.07
N ARG A 81 15.19 1.99 29.97
CA ARG A 81 14.23 3.11 30.02
C ARG A 81 14.91 4.45 30.29
N ILE A 82 15.86 4.53 31.22
CA ILE A 82 16.63 5.75 31.51
C ILE A 82 17.50 6.18 30.31
N GLU A 83 18.15 5.23 29.64
CA GLU A 83 19.01 5.50 28.48
C GLU A 83 18.24 5.94 27.23
N ILE A 84 16.97 5.54 27.11
CA ILE A 84 16.09 5.86 25.98
C ILE A 84 15.15 7.02 26.31
N ALA A 85 15.04 7.39 27.60
CA ALA A 85 14.10 8.37 28.14
C ALA A 85 14.00 9.60 27.24
N GLY A 86 12.86 9.69 26.55
CA GLY A 86 12.55 10.80 25.67
C GLY A 86 11.81 11.92 26.39
N ASP A 87 11.12 11.57 27.47
CA ASP A 87 10.27 12.39 28.31
C ASP A 87 10.44 12.07 29.81
N ASP A 88 9.75 12.84 30.67
CA ASP A 88 9.80 12.66 32.13
C ASP A 88 9.04 11.40 32.60
N ASP A 89 8.10 10.90 31.79
CA ASP A 89 7.27 9.72 32.10
C ASP A 89 8.12 8.45 32.06
N ASP A 90 9.04 8.31 31.09
CA ASP A 90 10.02 7.22 31.03
C ASP A 90 10.89 7.11 32.29
N VAL A 91 11.31 8.26 32.82
CA VAL A 91 12.12 8.34 34.03
C VAL A 91 11.29 7.95 35.24
N ASP A 92 10.04 8.40 35.30
CA ASP A 92 9.10 8.09 36.36
C ASP A 92 8.78 6.59 36.41
N GLU A 93 8.55 5.94 35.27
CA GLU A 93 8.36 4.49 35.16
C GLU A 93 9.64 3.72 35.55
N ALA A 94 10.82 4.20 35.15
CA ALA A 94 12.08 3.61 35.57
C ALA A 94 12.28 3.70 37.09
N ILE A 95 11.87 4.80 37.73
CA ILE A 95 11.90 4.96 39.20
C ILE A 95 10.97 3.95 39.87
N ASP A 96 9.78 3.71 39.31
CA ASP A 96 8.83 2.73 39.87
C ASP A 96 9.37 1.29 39.77
N ILE A 97 9.99 0.93 38.64
CA ILE A 97 10.69 -0.36 38.47
C ILE A 97 11.86 -0.50 39.47
N LEU A 98 12.63 0.57 39.66
CA LEU A 98 13.73 0.57 40.64
C LEU A 98 13.23 0.56 42.08
N ALA A 99 12.05 1.11 42.37
CA ALA A 99 11.42 1.02 43.69
C ALA A 99 11.01 -0.42 44.01
N GLU A 100 10.49 -1.16 43.02
CA GLU A 100 10.24 -2.61 43.16
C GLU A 100 11.55 -3.36 43.44
N ALA A 101 12.61 -3.08 42.67
CA ALA A 101 13.92 -3.68 42.88
C ALA A 101 14.49 -3.38 44.28
N LEU A 102 14.35 -2.13 44.74
CA LEU A 102 14.79 -1.68 46.07
C LEU A 102 14.00 -2.34 47.21
N SER A 103 12.73 -2.72 46.98
CA SER A 103 11.95 -3.47 47.96
C SER A 103 12.43 -4.92 48.13
N LEU A 104 12.99 -5.51 47.05
CA LEU A 104 13.55 -6.86 47.05
C LEU A 104 15.00 -6.89 47.55
N SER A 105 15.81 -5.88 47.23
CA SER A 105 17.18 -5.72 47.73
C SER A 105 17.47 -4.25 48.09
N PRO A 106 17.24 -3.84 49.35
CA PRO A 106 17.36 -2.44 49.78
C PRO A 106 18.79 -1.85 49.74
N ARG A 107 19.82 -2.70 49.61
CA ARG A 107 21.23 -2.29 49.65
C ARG A 107 21.98 -2.55 48.34
N ASP A 108 21.28 -2.91 47.27
CA ASP A 108 21.88 -3.16 45.97
C ASP A 108 22.54 -1.89 45.41
N PRO A 109 23.88 -1.89 45.16
CA PRO A 109 24.60 -0.71 44.71
C PRO A 109 24.19 -0.27 43.29
N ASP A 110 23.76 -1.19 42.43
CA ASP A 110 23.37 -0.90 41.05
C ASP A 110 21.98 -0.23 41.02
N VAL A 111 21.05 -0.71 41.84
CA VAL A 111 19.72 -0.08 42.03
C VAL A 111 19.88 1.35 42.54
N ILE A 112 20.72 1.55 43.56
CA ILE A 112 20.99 2.88 44.14
C ILE A 112 21.66 3.79 43.10
N ALA A 113 22.62 3.28 42.31
CA ALA A 113 23.29 4.06 41.28
C ALA A 113 22.32 4.54 40.18
N LEU A 114 21.43 3.66 39.70
CA LEU A 114 20.42 4.02 38.71
C LEU A 114 19.36 4.99 39.26
N LEU A 115 18.93 4.84 40.52
CA LEU A 115 18.04 5.81 41.16
C LEU A 115 18.68 7.20 41.27
N VAL A 116 19.99 7.26 41.57
CA VAL A 116 20.74 8.52 41.55
C VAL A 116 20.82 9.08 40.14
N ASP A 117 20.97 8.24 39.11
CA ASP A 117 21.01 8.72 37.74
C ASP A 117 19.65 9.27 37.29
N ALA A 118 18.56 8.53 37.53
CA ALA A 118 17.18 8.98 37.30
C ALA A 118 16.87 10.32 38.01
N SER A 119 17.37 10.52 39.23
CA SER A 119 17.20 11.77 39.98
C SER A 119 17.80 13.01 39.30
N ARG A 120 18.71 12.83 38.32
CA ARG A 120 19.35 13.92 37.58
C ARG A 120 18.55 14.38 36.38
N HIS A 121 17.51 13.65 35.97
CA HIS A 121 16.72 14.02 34.80
C HIS A 121 15.81 15.21 35.10
N ASN A 122 15.00 15.15 36.16
CA ASN A 122 14.11 16.25 36.53
C ASN A 122 13.98 16.44 38.07
N ALA A 123 13.43 17.58 38.49
CA ALA A 123 13.31 17.92 39.91
C ALA A 123 12.29 17.06 40.68
N GLN A 124 11.26 16.55 39.99
CA GLN A 124 10.24 15.67 40.56
C GLN A 124 10.80 14.27 40.84
N ALA A 125 11.52 13.70 39.88
CA ALA A 125 12.32 12.48 40.01
C ALA A 125 13.29 12.58 41.18
N GLN A 126 13.97 13.73 41.35
CA GLN A 126 14.83 13.96 42.51
C GLN A 126 14.06 13.85 43.85
N GLN A 127 12.87 14.43 43.93
CA GLN A 127 12.02 14.34 45.12
C GLN A 127 11.56 12.90 45.37
N ARG A 128 11.07 12.20 44.33
CA ARG A 128 10.64 10.80 44.42
C ARG A 128 11.76 9.88 44.89
N VAL A 129 12.96 10.04 44.33
CA VAL A 129 14.15 9.25 44.74
C VAL A 129 14.54 9.54 46.19
N ASN A 130 14.50 10.80 46.62
CA ASN A 130 14.75 11.17 48.02
C ASN A 130 13.72 10.56 48.98
N ASP A 131 12.45 10.53 48.59
CA ASP A 131 11.38 9.89 49.37
C ASP A 131 11.59 8.38 49.44
N LEU A 132 11.97 7.73 48.34
CA LEU A 132 12.32 6.30 48.30
C LEU A 132 13.51 5.98 49.22
N PHE A 133 14.59 6.76 49.15
CA PHE A 133 15.74 6.58 50.04
C PHE A 133 15.39 6.79 51.51
N THR A 134 14.49 7.73 51.82
CA THR A 134 14.00 7.95 53.18
C THR A 134 13.18 6.76 53.68
N ARG A 135 12.30 6.20 52.84
CA ARG A 135 11.47 5.03 53.18
C ARG A 135 12.29 3.77 53.40
N HIS A 136 13.32 3.54 52.59
CA HIS A 136 14.18 2.35 52.65
C HIS A 136 15.45 2.54 53.49
N GLN A 137 15.57 3.64 54.24
CA GLN A 137 16.70 3.94 55.14
C GLN A 137 18.08 3.89 54.46
N VAL A 138 18.17 4.32 53.20
CA VAL A 138 19.44 4.40 52.46
C VAL A 138 20.18 5.67 52.89
N GLU A 139 21.40 5.56 53.45
CA GLU A 139 22.22 6.68 53.98
C GLU A 139 22.80 7.59 52.87
N ARG A 140 21.99 8.06 51.92
CA ARG A 140 22.44 8.96 50.85
C ARG A 140 21.38 9.99 50.51
N LYS A 141 21.38 11.12 51.21
CA LYS A 141 20.51 12.27 50.88
C LYS A 141 21.16 13.06 49.73
N LEU A 142 20.51 13.09 48.56
CA LEU A 142 21.00 13.84 47.40
C LEU A 142 20.85 15.35 47.66
N PRO A 143 21.88 16.18 47.41
CA PRO A 143 21.78 17.63 47.61
C PRO A 143 20.76 18.24 46.62
N PRO A 144 19.93 19.22 47.04
CA PRO A 144 18.94 19.82 46.15
C PRO A 144 19.63 20.50 44.95
N ARG A 145 19.11 20.28 43.73
CA ARG A 145 19.59 20.98 42.54
C ARG A 145 19.27 22.48 42.69
N THR A 146 20.29 23.32 42.74
CA THR A 146 20.12 24.75 42.45
C THR A 146 19.78 24.91 40.95
N PRO A 147 18.76 25.69 40.57
CA PRO A 147 18.41 25.88 39.17
C PRO A 147 19.58 26.53 38.43
N VAL A 148 20.09 25.84 37.41
CA VAL A 148 21.08 26.39 36.49
C VAL A 148 20.33 27.27 35.49
N ASP A 149 20.57 28.57 35.57
CA ASP A 149 20.12 29.56 34.61
C ASP A 149 20.78 29.25 33.25
N THR A 150 19.99 28.81 32.28
CA THR A 150 20.44 28.54 30.90
C THR A 150 20.68 29.86 30.16
N ARG A 151 21.80 30.53 30.45
CA ARG A 151 22.40 31.56 29.60
C ARG A 151 23.92 31.62 29.81
N GLY A 152 24.68 31.11 28.84
CA GLY A 152 26.10 31.44 28.71
C GLY A 152 26.96 30.32 28.12
N ASP A 153 27.66 30.66 27.04
CA ASP A 153 28.90 30.07 26.54
C ASP A 153 28.86 28.71 25.82
N MET A 154 28.43 28.79 24.55
CA MET A 154 29.27 28.28 23.46
C MET A 154 30.60 29.03 23.46
N SER A 155 31.73 28.36 23.74
CA SER A 155 33.06 28.60 23.11
C SER A 155 34.17 27.80 23.81
N ALA A 156 35.07 27.24 22.99
CA ALA A 156 36.27 26.45 23.32
C ALA A 156 35.96 24.99 23.74
N ILE A 157 36.49 23.96 23.07
CA ILE A 157 37.90 23.73 22.79
C ILE A 157 38.07 23.02 21.44
N ARG A 158 38.98 23.56 20.62
CA ARG A 158 39.54 22.94 19.41
C ARG A 158 41.00 22.61 19.68
N ALA A 159 41.41 21.40 19.26
CA ALA A 159 42.75 20.96 18.90
C ALA A 159 43.85 20.83 19.98
N THR A 160 44.27 19.57 20.20
CA THR A 160 45.65 19.11 19.93
C THR A 160 45.62 17.60 19.68
N GLY A 161 46.19 17.15 18.56
CA GLY A 161 46.38 15.74 18.24
C GLY A 161 47.80 15.26 18.56
N GLN A 162 47.96 13.95 18.73
CA GLN A 162 49.19 13.22 18.39
C GLN A 162 48.90 11.71 18.31
N HIS A 163 49.08 11.16 17.11
CA HIS A 163 49.42 9.75 16.84
C HIS A 163 50.94 9.70 16.64
N PRO A 164 51.67 8.57 16.82
CA PRO A 164 51.58 7.51 15.78
C PRO A 164 51.97 6.04 16.15
N GLN A 165 51.55 5.14 15.25
CA GLN A 165 52.23 3.95 14.69
C GLN A 165 51.53 2.57 14.82
N THR A 166 51.12 2.12 13.63
CA THR A 166 50.64 0.82 13.12
C THR A 166 51.76 -0.24 13.05
N PRO A 167 51.51 -1.56 12.83
CA PRO A 167 51.06 -2.07 11.51
C PRO A 167 50.11 -3.29 11.46
N LEU A 168 49.28 -3.21 10.41
CA LEU A 168 48.64 -4.22 9.55
C LEU A 168 49.09 -5.69 9.65
N GLU A 169 48.12 -6.61 9.72
CA GLU A 169 47.99 -7.72 8.76
C GLU A 169 46.54 -8.24 8.68
N GLU A 170 46.09 -8.54 7.45
CA GLU A 170 44.72 -8.89 7.02
C GLU A 170 44.55 -10.43 6.83
N PRO A 171 43.40 -11.00 6.37
CA PRO A 171 42.71 -12.13 7.00
C PRO A 171 42.75 -13.41 6.10
N PRO A 172 41.87 -14.44 6.24
CA PRO A 172 40.49 -14.31 5.72
C PRO A 172 39.38 -15.16 6.41
N GLY A 173 38.16 -14.62 6.37
CA GLY A 173 36.93 -15.28 5.91
C GLY A 173 36.38 -16.52 6.64
N LYS A 174 35.14 -16.38 7.14
CA LYS A 174 33.98 -17.19 6.68
C LYS A 174 32.65 -16.72 7.29
N GLU A 175 31.77 -16.30 6.37
CA GLU A 175 30.32 -16.55 6.27
C GLU A 175 29.51 -16.75 7.57
N ALA A 176 28.66 -15.75 7.84
CA ALA A 176 27.46 -15.87 8.65
C ALA A 176 26.30 -16.41 7.79
N LEU A 177 25.54 -17.38 8.30
CA LEU A 177 24.18 -17.77 7.89
C LEU A 177 23.53 -18.61 9.05
N PRO A 178 22.21 -18.84 9.05
CA PRO A 178 21.31 -18.57 10.19
C PRO A 178 21.04 -19.79 11.09
N SER A 179 20.78 -19.54 12.37
CA SER A 179 20.30 -20.56 13.31
C SER A 179 18.83 -20.88 13.05
N SER A 180 18.60 -21.97 12.33
CA SER A 180 17.31 -22.67 12.28
C SER A 180 17.25 -23.70 13.42
N PHE A 181 16.12 -23.74 14.12
CA PHE A 181 15.85 -24.69 15.19
C PHE A 181 15.76 -26.12 14.63
N VAL A 182 16.47 -27.05 15.27
CA VAL A 182 16.19 -28.49 15.18
C VAL A 182 16.14 -29.06 16.58
N THR A 183 14.95 -29.48 17.00
CA THR A 183 14.71 -30.32 18.17
C THR A 183 15.42 -31.66 17.96
N SER A 184 16.44 -31.95 18.77
CA SER A 184 17.11 -33.25 18.80
C SER A 184 16.26 -34.24 19.59
N SER A 185 15.39 -34.97 18.90
CA SER A 185 14.90 -36.28 19.35
C SER A 185 15.76 -37.35 18.69
N GLY A 186 16.46 -38.17 19.47
CA GLY A 186 17.14 -39.33 18.90
C GLY A 186 18.26 -39.90 19.76
N TYR A 187 17.92 -40.55 20.87
CA TYR A 187 18.78 -41.60 21.42
C TYR A 187 18.35 -42.95 20.82
N PRO A 188 19.23 -43.71 20.15
CA PRO A 188 19.01 -45.13 19.94
C PRO A 188 19.39 -45.93 21.20
N PRO A 189 18.69 -47.03 21.51
CA PRO A 189 18.98 -47.90 22.65
C PRO A 189 20.27 -48.71 22.42
N PRO A 190 20.99 -49.15 23.48
CA PRO A 190 22.25 -49.87 23.31
C PRO A 190 22.01 -51.30 22.83
N GLU A 191 22.74 -51.66 21.79
CA GLU A 191 22.83 -53.01 21.24
C GLU A 191 23.45 -53.99 22.24
N ARG A 192 22.88 -55.19 22.25
CA ARG A 192 23.47 -56.40 22.79
C ARG A 192 24.69 -56.74 21.96
N ASP A 193 25.86 -56.83 22.58
CA ASP A 193 26.88 -57.79 22.18
C ASP A 193 27.69 -58.26 23.39
N LEU A 194 27.46 -59.53 23.73
CA LEU A 194 28.33 -60.35 24.55
C LEU A 194 29.49 -60.83 23.67
N PRO A 195 30.70 -60.90 24.22
CA PRO A 195 31.48 -62.12 24.02
C PRO A 195 31.71 -62.88 25.32
N ARG A 196 31.36 -64.17 25.29
CA ARG A 196 31.89 -65.20 26.19
C ARG A 196 33.31 -65.56 25.78
N GLU A 197 34.25 -65.54 26.73
CA GLU A 197 35.32 -66.53 26.97
C GLU A 197 36.16 -65.98 28.14
N SER A 198 36.78 -66.69 29.09
CA SER A 198 36.98 -68.09 29.42
C SER A 198 37.31 -68.14 30.91
N THR A 199 36.90 -69.20 31.57
CA THR A 199 37.30 -69.56 32.94
C THR A 199 38.80 -69.82 33.04
N ARG A 200 39.50 -69.12 33.95
CA ARG A 200 40.72 -69.65 34.56
C ARG A 200 40.71 -69.31 36.07
N ARG A 201 40.44 -70.31 36.90
CA ARG A 201 40.65 -70.28 38.35
C ARG A 201 42.10 -70.65 38.66
N THR A 202 42.74 -69.91 39.55
CA THR A 202 43.63 -70.48 40.58
C THR A 202 43.61 -69.61 41.85
N PRO A 203 43.77 -70.20 43.05
CA PRO A 203 43.32 -69.64 44.33
C PRO A 203 44.45 -69.02 45.17
N GLY A 204 44.11 -68.08 46.05
CA GLY A 204 45.01 -67.48 47.04
C GLY A 204 44.24 -66.59 48.02
N GLN A 205 44.59 -66.67 49.31
CA GLN A 205 43.79 -66.28 50.48
C GLN A 205 43.83 -64.77 50.86
N GLY A 206 42.64 -64.22 51.18
CA GLY A 206 42.31 -63.36 52.34
C GLY A 206 42.71 -61.87 52.34
N PRO A 207 42.12 -61.02 53.21
CA PRO A 207 40.72 -60.95 53.65
C PRO A 207 39.93 -59.88 52.86
N LEU A 208 38.72 -60.26 52.45
CA LEU A 208 37.62 -59.38 52.00
C LEU A 208 37.34 -58.37 53.13
N TYR A 209 37.21 -57.07 52.86
CA TYR A 209 35.91 -56.39 52.95
C TYR A 209 35.94 -54.92 52.45
N SER A 210 36.91 -54.48 51.62
CA SER A 210 36.97 -53.06 51.18
C SER A 210 36.87 -52.84 49.66
N GLY A 211 37.20 -53.82 48.82
CA GLY A 211 37.14 -53.66 47.36
C GLY A 211 35.71 -53.70 46.78
N GLY A 212 34.85 -54.58 47.29
CA GLY A 212 33.46 -54.71 46.83
C GLY A 212 32.60 -53.49 47.14
N ASP A 213 32.90 -52.79 48.23
CA ASP A 213 32.20 -51.56 48.63
C ASP A 213 32.61 -50.37 47.74
N VAL A 214 33.85 -50.36 47.24
CA VAL A 214 34.32 -49.33 46.30
C VAL A 214 33.77 -49.58 44.89
N ASP A 215 33.80 -50.81 44.40
CA ASP A 215 33.28 -51.14 43.06
C ASP A 215 31.76 -50.95 42.96
N SER A 216 31.03 -51.26 44.04
CA SER A 216 29.59 -50.94 44.13
C SER A 216 29.35 -49.43 44.19
N SER A 217 30.10 -48.69 45.02
CA SER A 217 30.01 -47.23 45.08
C SER A 217 30.33 -46.55 43.74
N LEU A 218 31.30 -47.06 42.97
CA LEU A 218 31.64 -46.56 41.63
C LEU A 218 30.53 -46.82 40.61
N SER A 219 29.88 -47.98 40.72
CA SER A 219 28.74 -48.34 39.86
C SER A 219 27.51 -47.47 40.18
N GLU A 220 27.19 -47.29 41.47
CA GLU A 220 26.12 -46.41 41.95
C GLU A 220 26.39 -44.95 41.56
N MET A 221 27.62 -44.48 41.70
CA MET A 221 28.04 -43.12 41.29
C MET A 221 27.84 -42.89 39.80
N THR A 222 28.22 -43.87 38.97
CA THR A 222 28.04 -43.79 37.51
C THR A 222 26.56 -43.75 37.14
N GLN A 223 25.74 -44.58 37.78
CA GLN A 223 24.30 -44.60 37.59
C GLN A 223 23.66 -43.26 38.02
N ALA A 224 24.04 -42.74 39.19
CA ALA A 224 23.58 -41.46 39.69
C ALA A 224 23.92 -40.31 38.72
N TYR A 225 25.11 -40.35 38.12
CA TYR A 225 25.55 -39.35 37.14
C TYR A 225 24.68 -39.33 35.88
N TYR A 226 24.39 -40.51 35.32
CA TYR A 226 23.52 -40.59 34.14
C TYR A 226 22.05 -40.31 34.46
N SER A 227 21.62 -40.52 35.72
CA SER A 227 20.28 -40.15 36.20
C SER A 227 20.09 -38.65 36.48
N GLY A 228 21.17 -37.87 36.43
CA GLY A 228 21.17 -36.44 36.72
C GLY A 228 21.18 -36.07 38.21
N GLU A 229 21.42 -37.03 39.11
CA GLU A 229 21.52 -36.79 40.56
C GLU A 229 22.93 -36.35 40.96
N TYR A 230 23.38 -35.19 40.45
CA TYR A 230 24.77 -34.73 40.61
C TYR A 230 25.21 -34.55 42.07
N GLN A 231 24.28 -34.15 42.96
CA GLN A 231 24.60 -34.05 44.39
C GLN A 231 24.93 -35.43 44.98
N GLN A 232 24.18 -36.47 44.59
CA GLN A 232 24.44 -37.85 45.02
C GLN A 232 25.77 -38.37 44.44
N VAL A 233 26.11 -38.00 43.21
CA VAL A 233 27.41 -38.32 42.60
C VAL A 233 28.56 -37.75 43.43
N ILE A 234 28.47 -36.50 43.87
CA ILE A 234 29.48 -35.84 44.69
C ILE A 234 29.62 -36.56 46.04
N ASP A 235 28.51 -36.91 46.67
CA ASP A 235 28.50 -37.62 47.96
C ASP A 235 29.11 -39.02 47.85
N LEU A 236 28.78 -39.78 46.79
CA LEU A 236 29.34 -41.10 46.49
C LEU A 236 30.82 -41.02 46.12
N ALA A 237 31.21 -40.03 45.31
CA ALA A 237 32.61 -39.80 44.93
C ALA A 237 33.46 -39.47 46.17
N ASN A 238 32.99 -38.60 47.06
CA ASN A 238 33.68 -38.27 48.31
C ASN A 238 33.82 -39.50 49.23
N ARG A 239 32.81 -40.38 49.28
CA ARG A 239 32.90 -41.66 49.99
C ARG A 239 34.00 -42.55 49.43
N VAL A 240 34.09 -42.66 48.10
CA VAL A 240 35.16 -43.43 47.43
C VAL A 240 36.53 -42.80 47.67
N LEU A 241 36.65 -41.47 47.58
CA LEU A 241 37.91 -40.75 47.80
C LEU A 241 38.38 -40.84 49.26
N ASN A 242 37.47 -40.93 50.24
CA ASN A 242 37.82 -41.15 51.64
C ASN A 242 38.42 -42.56 51.88
N LEU A 243 37.97 -43.56 51.12
CA LEU A 243 38.52 -44.92 51.19
C LEU A 243 39.77 -45.08 50.32
N GLN A 244 39.82 -44.40 49.17
CA GLN A 244 40.90 -44.44 48.19
C GLN A 244 41.21 -43.03 47.66
N PRO A 245 42.08 -42.26 48.32
CA PRO A 245 42.36 -40.87 47.97
C PRO A 245 42.90 -40.65 46.55
N GLY A 246 43.49 -41.67 45.93
CA GLY A 246 44.05 -41.61 44.57
C GLY A 246 43.13 -42.14 43.46
N ASN A 247 41.84 -42.38 43.71
CA ASN A 247 40.95 -42.94 42.70
C ASN A 247 40.62 -41.91 41.61
N ALA A 248 41.22 -42.08 40.43
CA ALA A 248 41.07 -41.16 39.30
C ALA A 248 39.61 -41.05 38.79
N THR A 249 38.85 -42.15 38.82
CA THR A 249 37.47 -42.17 38.33
C THR A 249 36.53 -41.38 39.24
N ALA A 250 36.63 -41.55 40.55
CA ALA A 250 35.83 -40.80 41.52
C ALA A 250 36.12 -39.29 41.43
N LEU A 251 37.38 -38.91 41.24
CA LEU A 251 37.76 -37.50 41.07
C LEU A 251 37.18 -36.89 39.79
N GLU A 252 37.22 -37.63 38.68
CA GLU A 252 36.66 -37.18 37.39
C GLU A 252 35.14 -37.00 37.46
N TYR A 253 34.41 -37.98 38.00
CA TYR A 253 32.95 -37.89 38.12
C TYR A 253 32.51 -36.82 39.12
N ARG A 254 33.26 -36.62 40.21
CA ARG A 254 33.03 -35.50 41.13
C ARG A 254 33.14 -34.16 40.40
N GLN A 255 34.23 -33.94 39.66
CA GLN A 255 34.45 -32.70 38.90
C GLN A 255 33.36 -32.47 37.85
N LYS A 256 32.97 -33.51 37.10
CA LYS A 256 31.88 -33.40 36.10
C LYS A 256 30.53 -33.11 36.74
N ALA A 257 30.23 -33.73 37.89
CA ALA A 257 28.98 -33.48 38.61
C ALA A 257 28.95 -32.07 39.21
N GLU A 258 30.07 -31.59 39.77
CA GLU A 258 30.24 -30.21 40.24
C GLU A 258 30.02 -29.22 39.08
N ASP A 259 30.63 -29.45 37.92
CA ASP A 259 30.48 -28.60 36.73
C ASP A 259 29.04 -28.57 36.21
N ASN A 260 28.35 -29.73 36.13
CA ASN A 260 26.94 -29.77 35.71
C ASN A 260 26.00 -29.09 36.71
N LEU A 261 26.26 -29.25 38.02
CA LEU A 261 25.48 -28.61 39.07
C LEU A 261 25.65 -27.09 39.04
N ILE A 262 26.88 -26.60 38.84
CA ILE A 262 27.19 -25.18 38.68
C ILE A 262 26.53 -24.62 37.41
N ARG A 263 26.53 -25.38 36.32
CA ARG A 263 25.91 -24.98 35.04
C ARG A 263 24.39 -25.11 35.04
N GLY A 264 23.78 -25.74 36.04
CA GLY A 264 22.33 -25.97 36.12
C GLY A 264 21.78 -26.84 34.99
N VAL A 265 22.60 -27.71 34.39
CA VAL A 265 22.19 -28.60 33.30
C VAL A 265 21.45 -29.79 33.89
N VAL A 266 20.21 -30.01 33.49
CA VAL A 266 19.36 -31.09 34.00
C VAL A 266 18.98 -32.02 32.86
N PRO A 267 19.27 -33.33 32.94
CA PRO A 267 18.84 -34.27 31.91
C PRO A 267 17.31 -34.34 31.76
N ASP A 268 16.81 -34.46 30.52
CA ASP A 268 15.37 -34.50 30.20
C ASP A 268 14.55 -35.50 31.03
N HIS A 269 15.12 -36.66 31.34
CA HIS A 269 14.45 -37.71 32.09
C HIS A 269 14.36 -37.40 33.59
N ARG A 270 15.22 -36.51 34.11
CA ARG A 270 15.18 -36.05 35.51
C ARG A 270 14.08 -35.02 35.73
N ILE A 271 13.69 -34.30 34.67
CA ILE A 271 12.64 -33.27 34.70
C ILE A 271 11.26 -33.94 34.87
N PRO A 272 10.48 -33.56 35.91
CA PRO A 272 9.12 -34.07 36.11
C PRO A 272 8.23 -33.85 34.89
N PHE A 273 7.32 -34.79 34.63
CA PHE A 273 6.41 -34.70 33.49
C PHE A 273 5.61 -33.38 33.49
N ASP A 274 5.06 -32.98 34.64
CA ASP A 274 4.25 -31.77 34.78
C ASP A 274 5.06 -30.48 34.54
N ALA A 275 6.32 -30.46 34.97
CA ALA A 275 7.24 -29.34 34.69
C ALA A 275 7.51 -29.21 33.19
N ARG A 276 7.78 -30.33 32.51
CA ARG A 276 8.02 -30.35 31.06
C ARG A 276 6.78 -29.94 30.27
N VAL A 277 5.60 -30.36 30.68
CA VAL A 277 4.33 -29.94 30.05
C VAL A 277 4.14 -28.44 30.19
N SER A 278 4.33 -27.89 31.39
CA SER A 278 4.20 -26.46 31.66
C SER A 278 5.20 -25.63 30.83
N PHE A 279 6.46 -26.06 30.77
CA PHE A 279 7.51 -25.42 29.97
C PHE A 279 7.20 -25.46 28.45
N ASN A 280 6.73 -26.59 27.93
CA ASN A 280 6.35 -26.71 26.52
C ASN A 280 5.11 -25.88 26.17
N ARG A 281 4.16 -25.77 27.10
CA ARG A 281 3.00 -24.88 26.95
C ARG A 281 3.44 -23.42 26.96
N ALA A 282 4.36 -23.03 27.85
CA ALA A 282 4.98 -21.70 27.86
C ALA A 282 5.64 -21.38 26.51
N ASN A 283 6.50 -22.28 25.99
CA ASN A 283 7.12 -22.12 24.66
C ASN A 283 6.09 -21.94 23.54
N SER A 284 4.92 -22.59 23.66
CA SER A 284 3.84 -22.43 22.69
C SER A 284 3.18 -21.05 22.77
N LEU A 285 3.06 -20.49 23.98
CA LEU A 285 2.55 -19.13 24.20
C LEU A 285 3.54 -18.06 23.75
N VAL A 286 4.85 -18.28 23.92
CA VAL A 286 5.90 -17.40 23.37
C VAL A 286 5.76 -17.30 21.85
N ARG A 287 5.59 -18.42 21.16
CA ARG A 287 5.32 -18.44 19.71
C ARG A 287 4.00 -17.74 19.33
N ALA A 288 3.04 -17.71 20.24
CA ALA A 288 1.78 -16.99 20.05
C ALA A 288 1.87 -15.49 20.41
N GLY A 289 3.00 -15.02 20.96
CA GLY A 289 3.19 -13.64 21.41
C GLY A 289 2.50 -13.30 22.75
N ASN A 290 2.04 -14.30 23.50
CA ASN A 290 1.41 -14.09 24.81
C ASN A 290 2.46 -14.28 25.91
N TYR A 291 3.21 -13.21 26.19
CA TYR A 291 4.38 -13.26 27.06
C TYR A 291 4.02 -13.33 28.55
N ASP A 292 2.95 -12.67 28.98
CA ASP A 292 2.51 -12.65 30.39
C ASP A 292 2.10 -14.06 30.86
N GLU A 293 1.32 -14.77 30.04
CA GLU A 293 0.90 -16.14 30.38
C GLU A 293 2.06 -17.13 30.23
N ALA A 294 2.97 -16.91 29.28
CA ALA A 294 4.18 -17.72 29.14
C ALA A 294 5.08 -17.60 30.38
N GLU A 295 5.30 -16.38 30.89
CA GLU A 295 6.09 -16.15 32.10
C GLU A 295 5.51 -16.93 33.30
N ARG A 296 4.19 -16.85 33.50
CA ARG A 296 3.50 -17.59 34.57
C ARG A 296 3.77 -19.10 34.48
N LEU A 297 3.73 -19.67 33.28
CA LEU A 297 3.96 -21.10 33.07
C LEU A 297 5.44 -21.50 33.21
N TYR A 298 6.38 -20.62 32.86
CA TYR A 298 7.80 -20.87 33.15
C TYR A 298 8.07 -20.87 34.66
N ARG A 299 7.45 -19.96 35.42
CA ARG A 299 7.52 -19.96 36.89
C ARG A 299 6.92 -21.24 37.47
N GLU A 300 5.76 -21.66 36.98
CA GLU A 300 5.13 -22.93 37.38
C GLU A 300 6.04 -24.13 37.09
N ALA A 301 6.65 -24.20 35.90
CA ALA A 301 7.56 -25.26 35.52
C ALA A 301 8.78 -25.34 36.45
N ARG A 302 9.37 -24.19 36.79
CA ARG A 302 10.48 -24.09 37.74
C ARG A 302 10.06 -24.53 39.15
N ASP A 303 8.93 -24.04 39.65
CA ASP A 303 8.44 -24.36 41.00
C ASP A 303 8.09 -25.86 41.15
N ILE A 304 7.67 -26.53 40.07
CA ILE A 304 7.48 -27.98 40.03
C ILE A 304 8.84 -28.70 40.06
N ALA A 305 9.83 -28.22 39.30
CA ALA A 305 11.17 -28.80 39.28
C ALA A 305 11.84 -28.71 40.67
N GLU A 306 11.75 -27.54 41.32
CA GLU A 306 12.30 -27.29 42.67
C GLU A 306 11.68 -28.21 43.71
N ARG A 307 10.35 -28.35 43.70
CA ARG A 307 9.63 -29.29 44.60
C ARG A 307 10.05 -30.76 44.41
N ASN A 308 10.63 -31.12 43.27
CA ASN A 308 11.13 -32.45 42.96
C ASN A 308 12.66 -32.59 43.09
N GLY A 309 13.30 -31.66 43.81
CA GLY A 309 14.73 -31.70 44.13
C GLY A 309 15.65 -31.21 43.02
N ILE A 310 15.13 -30.50 42.02
CA ILE A 310 15.93 -29.82 40.99
C ILE A 310 16.04 -28.35 41.37
N LEU A 311 17.12 -28.00 42.07
CA LEU A 311 17.33 -26.65 42.61
C LEU A 311 17.60 -25.60 41.52
N THR A 312 18.28 -26.00 40.44
CA THR A 312 18.62 -25.13 39.31
C THR A 312 18.21 -25.80 38.01
N TRP A 313 17.50 -25.06 37.16
CA TRP A 313 17.13 -25.53 35.82
C TRP A 313 17.43 -24.42 34.82
N LYS A 314 18.63 -24.50 34.23
CA LYS A 314 19.18 -23.48 33.35
C LYS A 314 18.22 -23.04 32.25
N ASP A 315 17.56 -23.98 31.56
CA ASP A 315 16.70 -23.63 30.43
C ASP A 315 15.45 -22.85 30.87
N ALA A 316 14.88 -23.20 32.03
CA ALA A 316 13.75 -22.45 32.60
C ALA A 316 14.18 -21.07 33.11
N GLU A 317 15.35 -20.97 33.74
CA GLU A 317 15.90 -19.70 34.19
C GLU A 317 16.23 -18.78 33.02
N GLN A 318 16.84 -19.30 31.96
CA GLN A 318 17.14 -18.56 30.75
C GLN A 318 15.85 -18.11 30.05
N ALA A 319 14.86 -19.00 29.90
CA ALA A 319 13.58 -18.65 29.30
C ALA A 319 12.83 -17.57 30.10
N LEU A 320 12.95 -17.55 31.43
CA LEU A 320 12.39 -16.49 32.29
C LEU A 320 13.08 -15.13 32.10
N LEU A 321 14.35 -15.09 31.73
CA LEU A 321 15.04 -13.84 31.40
C LEU A 321 14.66 -13.37 29.99
N GLU A 322 14.62 -14.28 29.02
CA GLU A 322 14.23 -13.98 27.64
C GLU A 322 12.78 -13.49 27.54
N ILE A 323 11.85 -14.05 28.34
CA ILE A 323 10.45 -13.63 28.30
C ILE A 323 10.26 -12.20 28.85
N GLN A 324 11.07 -11.79 29.82
CA GLN A 324 11.05 -10.41 30.34
C GLN A 324 11.52 -9.42 29.28
N ASP A 325 12.56 -9.77 28.52
CA ASP A 325 13.05 -8.95 27.40
C ASP A 325 12.01 -8.83 26.28
N LEU A 326 11.37 -9.95 25.92
CA LEU A 326 10.31 -9.97 24.91
C LEU A 326 9.08 -9.16 25.35
N ALA A 327 8.68 -9.26 26.61
CA ALA A 327 7.59 -8.47 27.18
C ALA A 327 7.91 -6.98 27.16
N LEU A 328 9.13 -6.60 27.57
CA LEU A 328 9.59 -5.21 27.53
C LEU A 328 9.64 -4.66 26.11
N ALA A 329 10.23 -5.38 25.16
CA ALA A 329 10.28 -4.94 23.77
C ALA A 329 8.86 -4.72 23.20
N ARG A 330 7.90 -5.60 23.54
CA ARG A 330 6.50 -5.44 23.15
C ARG A 330 5.84 -4.22 23.77
N GLU A 331 6.12 -3.95 25.05
CA GLU A 331 5.65 -2.76 25.74
C GLU A 331 6.15 -1.49 25.05
N MET A 332 7.46 -1.41 24.77
CA MET A 332 8.07 -0.28 24.07
C MET A 332 7.48 -0.08 22.67
N ILE A 333 7.20 -1.17 21.95
CA ILE A 333 6.48 -1.12 20.67
C ILE A 333 5.09 -0.52 20.83
N ASN A 334 4.32 -0.95 21.83
CA ASN A 334 2.98 -0.44 22.07
C ASN A 334 3.00 1.04 22.48
N GLU A 335 3.97 1.46 23.30
CA GLU A 335 4.21 2.87 23.62
C GLU A 335 4.54 3.66 22.34
N GLY A 336 5.45 3.16 21.51
CA GLY A 336 5.77 3.76 20.21
C GLY A 336 4.53 3.92 19.32
N ASP A 337 3.66 2.91 19.25
CA ASP A 337 2.40 2.96 18.50
C ASP A 337 1.44 4.04 19.06
N ARG A 338 1.36 4.21 20.39
CA ARG A 338 0.57 5.28 21.02
C ARG A 338 1.11 6.67 20.68
N VAL A 339 2.42 6.83 20.76
CA VAL A 339 3.07 8.12 20.50
C VAL A 339 3.04 8.48 19.02
N LEU A 340 3.12 7.48 18.14
CA LEU A 340 2.90 7.63 16.71
C LEU A 340 1.46 8.08 16.42
N ALA A 341 0.46 7.51 17.10
CA ALA A 341 -0.94 7.94 16.99
C ALA A 341 -1.15 9.37 17.52
N ALA A 342 -0.33 9.83 18.47
CA ALA A 342 -0.27 11.21 18.96
C ALA A 342 0.51 12.17 18.03
N ASP A 343 0.90 11.72 16.84
CA ASP A 343 1.64 12.49 15.82
C ASP A 343 3.07 12.91 16.21
N ASN A 344 3.67 12.23 17.21
CA ASN A 344 5.06 12.46 17.61
C ASN A 344 5.98 11.35 17.05
N TRP A 345 6.38 11.53 15.78
CA TRP A 345 7.12 10.51 15.03
C TRP A 345 8.55 10.29 15.53
N ALA A 346 9.20 11.34 16.05
CA ALA A 346 10.57 11.24 16.57
C ALA A 346 10.61 10.37 17.83
N GLU A 347 9.65 10.56 18.73
CA GLU A 347 9.54 9.76 19.93
C GLU A 347 9.15 8.31 19.62
N ALA A 348 8.18 8.09 18.73
CA ALA A 348 7.83 6.75 18.28
C ALA A 348 9.06 5.98 17.74
N LEU A 349 9.89 6.65 16.93
CA LEU A 349 11.14 6.08 16.42
C LEU A 349 12.11 5.71 17.54
N ARG A 350 12.31 6.59 18.54
CA ARG A 350 13.14 6.29 19.73
C ARG A 350 12.64 5.06 20.48
N LYS A 351 11.33 4.94 20.70
CA LYS A 351 10.72 3.80 21.38
C LYS A 351 10.92 2.49 20.63
N TYR A 352 10.76 2.49 19.30
CA TYR A 352 11.01 1.30 18.48
C TYR A 352 12.51 0.93 18.43
N GLU A 353 13.40 1.91 18.30
CA GLU A 353 14.86 1.67 18.37
C GLU A 353 15.25 1.12 19.75
N GLY A 354 14.55 1.55 20.80
CA GLY A 354 14.66 0.99 22.12
C GLY A 354 14.31 -0.48 22.22
N ALA A 355 13.19 -0.89 21.60
CA ALA A 355 12.81 -2.30 21.53
C ALA A 355 13.90 -3.16 20.86
N LEU A 356 14.58 -2.65 19.81
CA LEU A 356 15.70 -3.35 19.17
C LEU A 356 16.96 -3.47 20.04
N ARG A 357 17.17 -2.55 21.00
CA ARG A 357 18.27 -2.67 21.97
C ARG A 357 17.99 -3.78 22.98
N VAL A 358 16.72 -4.02 23.30
CA VAL A 358 16.30 -5.11 24.20
C VAL A 358 16.38 -6.45 23.47
N VAL A 359 15.73 -6.54 22.31
CA VAL A 359 15.66 -7.74 21.47
C VAL A 359 16.26 -7.42 20.09
N PRO A 360 17.55 -7.75 19.89
CA PRO A 360 18.20 -7.54 18.60
C PRO A 360 17.49 -8.31 17.48
N ASN A 361 17.32 -7.66 16.33
CA ASN A 361 16.68 -8.23 15.13
C ASN A 361 15.21 -8.65 15.32
N ASP A 362 14.44 -7.98 16.18
CA ASP A 362 12.98 -8.18 16.24
C ASP A 362 12.32 -7.65 14.95
N PRO A 363 11.75 -8.52 14.09
CA PRO A 363 11.14 -8.09 12.83
C PRO A 363 10.01 -7.07 13.05
N ASN A 364 9.30 -7.18 14.17
CA ASN A 364 8.20 -6.28 14.49
C ASN A 364 8.68 -4.84 14.73
N ALA A 365 9.84 -4.67 15.38
CA ALA A 365 10.41 -3.37 15.65
C ALA A 365 11.03 -2.78 14.37
N GLU A 366 11.74 -3.59 13.58
CA GLU A 366 12.35 -3.18 12.31
C GLU A 366 11.30 -2.63 11.32
N ASP A 367 10.20 -3.36 11.12
CA ASP A 367 9.11 -2.94 10.23
C ASP A 367 8.51 -1.59 10.63
N ARG A 368 8.39 -1.34 11.94
CA ARG A 368 7.84 -0.09 12.50
C ARG A 368 8.82 1.07 12.33
N ILE A 369 10.10 0.84 12.57
CA ILE A 369 11.18 1.82 12.33
C ILE A 369 11.21 2.24 10.86
N GLU A 370 11.21 1.27 9.95
CA GLU A 370 11.24 1.54 8.51
C GLU A 370 9.98 2.32 8.08
N ARG A 371 8.82 1.96 8.62
CA ARG A 371 7.56 2.68 8.37
C ARG A 371 7.62 4.13 8.83
N VAL A 372 8.07 4.41 10.06
CA VAL A 372 8.15 5.78 10.58
C VAL A 372 9.18 6.61 9.83
N ARG A 373 10.34 6.03 9.48
CA ARG A 373 11.36 6.71 8.66
C ARG A 373 10.84 7.08 7.27
N ARG A 374 10.07 6.18 6.63
CA ARG A 374 9.39 6.49 5.36
C ARG A 374 8.40 7.63 5.51
N ILE A 375 7.57 7.61 6.57
CA ILE A 375 6.60 8.68 6.85
C ILE A 375 7.30 10.03 7.04
N GLN A 376 8.38 10.09 7.83
CA GLN A 376 9.18 11.31 8.03
C GLN A 376 9.75 11.83 6.70
N THR A 377 10.42 10.96 5.96
CA THR A 377 11.08 11.31 4.69
C THR A 377 10.07 11.82 3.66
N ASP A 378 8.95 11.12 3.49
CA ASP A 378 7.91 11.51 2.52
C ASP A 378 7.23 12.82 2.93
N ALA A 379 6.96 13.02 4.24
CA ALA A 379 6.35 14.26 4.72
C ALA A 379 7.28 15.47 4.56
N GLU A 380 8.58 15.31 4.82
CA GLU A 380 9.59 16.34 4.58
C GLU A 380 9.72 16.65 3.09
N ALA A 381 9.77 15.63 2.23
CA ALA A 381 9.81 15.78 0.79
C ALA A 381 8.57 16.52 0.26
N VAL A 382 7.37 16.17 0.73
CA VAL A 382 6.13 16.88 0.40
C VAL A 382 6.19 18.34 0.84
N THR A 383 6.69 18.61 2.04
CA THR A 383 6.81 19.97 2.56
C THR A 383 7.76 20.82 1.71
N ALA A 384 8.91 20.25 1.32
CA ALA A 384 9.88 20.91 0.45
C ALA A 384 9.35 21.10 -0.98
N GLN A 385 8.69 20.09 -1.56
CA GLN A 385 8.05 20.23 -2.87
C GLN A 385 6.96 21.30 -2.85
N LEU A 386 6.14 21.35 -1.79
CA LEU A 386 5.15 22.40 -1.62
C LEU A 386 5.78 23.79 -1.56
N SER A 387 6.90 23.99 -0.88
CA SER A 387 7.55 25.32 -0.90
C SER A 387 8.15 25.68 -2.26
N LEU A 388 8.59 24.69 -3.04
CA LEU A 388 9.27 24.88 -4.31
C LEU A 388 8.37 24.89 -5.56
N ILE A 389 7.09 24.50 -5.46
CA ILE A 389 6.19 24.51 -6.61
C ILE A 389 6.14 25.91 -7.24
N GLY A 390 6.58 25.98 -8.48
CA GLY A 390 6.74 27.19 -9.27
C GLY A 390 7.10 26.80 -10.70
N GLY A 391 7.34 27.80 -11.56
CA GLY A 391 7.61 27.54 -12.98
C GLY A 391 6.34 27.50 -13.82
N ALA A 392 6.36 26.73 -14.90
CA ALA A 392 5.24 26.66 -15.84
C ALA A 392 4.02 25.96 -15.23
N LEU A 393 2.80 26.33 -15.66
CA LEU A 393 1.57 25.72 -15.13
C LEU A 393 1.52 24.19 -15.29
N ALA A 394 2.08 23.67 -16.38
CA ALA A 394 2.17 22.23 -16.61
C ALA A 394 3.06 21.53 -15.56
N GLU A 395 4.21 22.12 -15.24
CA GLU A 395 5.13 21.60 -14.21
C GLU A 395 4.49 21.68 -12.82
N GLN A 396 3.81 22.80 -12.52
CA GLN A 396 3.08 22.96 -11.26
C GLN A 396 1.99 21.90 -11.09
N ALA A 397 1.25 21.58 -12.15
CA ALA A 397 0.22 20.55 -12.13
C ALA A 397 0.81 19.15 -11.88
N GLU A 398 1.92 18.80 -12.54
CA GLU A 398 2.60 17.50 -12.35
C GLU A 398 3.16 17.33 -10.94
N GLN A 399 3.82 18.38 -10.42
CA GLN A 399 4.33 18.39 -9.06
C GLN A 399 3.19 18.27 -8.03
N LEU A 400 2.08 18.99 -8.23
CA LEU A 400 0.91 18.89 -7.36
C LEU A 400 0.28 17.49 -7.39
N GLN A 401 0.18 16.86 -8.56
CA GLN A 401 -0.34 15.50 -8.66
C GLN A 401 0.50 14.51 -7.83
N THR A 402 1.83 14.63 -7.91
CA THR A 402 2.77 13.81 -7.14
C THR A 402 2.63 14.05 -5.63
N VAL A 403 2.52 15.31 -5.23
CA VAL A 403 2.32 15.71 -3.82
C VAL A 403 0.99 15.18 -3.28
N LEU A 404 -0.12 15.37 -3.99
CA LEU A 404 -1.44 14.90 -3.56
C LEU A 404 -1.50 13.38 -3.44
N GLY A 405 -0.89 12.66 -4.39
CA GLY A 405 -0.79 11.19 -4.31
C GLY A 405 0.04 10.71 -3.13
N THR A 406 1.12 11.40 -2.78
CA THR A 406 1.97 11.07 -1.62
C THR A 406 1.25 11.36 -0.31
N ILE A 407 0.59 12.52 -0.20
CA ILE A 407 -0.25 12.86 0.96
C ILE A 407 -1.39 11.84 1.14
N ALA A 408 -2.05 11.43 0.06
CA ALA A 408 -3.12 10.44 0.12
C ALA A 408 -2.62 9.09 0.69
N ARG A 409 -1.44 8.62 0.25
CA ARG A 409 -0.79 7.41 0.81
C ARG A 409 -0.43 7.58 2.29
N LEU A 410 0.17 8.71 2.68
CA LEU A 410 0.50 9.00 4.08
C LEU A 410 -0.75 9.08 4.97
N ARG A 411 -1.87 9.59 4.46
CA ARG A 411 -3.13 9.63 5.22
C ARG A 411 -3.81 8.27 5.33
N GLN A 412 -3.50 7.31 4.47
CA GLN A 412 -3.96 5.92 4.66
C GLN A 412 -3.22 5.25 5.82
N THR A 413 -1.93 5.57 6.03
CA THR A 413 -1.15 5.01 7.14
C THR A 413 -1.45 5.72 8.46
N LEU A 414 -1.61 7.04 8.45
CA LEU A 414 -1.92 7.86 9.62
C LEU A 414 -3.13 8.78 9.35
N PRO A 415 -4.37 8.24 9.44
CA PRO A 415 -5.58 9.01 9.10
C PRO A 415 -5.85 10.20 10.03
N ASN A 416 -5.41 10.10 11.29
CA ASN A 416 -5.70 11.07 12.34
C ASN A 416 -4.56 12.07 12.58
N SER A 417 -3.50 12.07 11.76
CA SER A 417 -2.38 13.01 11.92
C SER A 417 -2.80 14.44 11.59
N PRO A 418 -2.75 15.40 12.54
CA PRO A 418 -3.03 16.80 12.28
C PRO A 418 -2.01 17.42 11.32
N ARG A 419 -0.72 17.04 11.40
CA ARG A 419 0.31 17.54 10.48
C ARG A 419 0.01 17.15 9.03
N LEU A 420 -0.36 15.90 8.78
CA LEU A 420 -0.73 15.44 7.43
C LEU A 420 -2.02 16.08 6.94
N ALA A 421 -2.98 16.35 7.84
CA ALA A 421 -4.19 17.09 7.49
C ALA A 421 -3.88 18.53 7.04
N GLN A 422 -2.98 19.23 7.74
CA GLN A 422 -2.52 20.57 7.34
C GLN A 422 -1.80 20.56 6.00
N LEU A 423 -0.92 19.57 5.75
CA LEU A 423 -0.27 19.42 4.45
C LEU A 423 -1.29 19.20 3.32
N ALA A 424 -2.30 18.37 3.56
CA ALA A 424 -3.38 18.14 2.61
C ALA A 424 -4.17 19.42 2.32
N GLU A 425 -4.49 20.20 3.36
CA GLU A 425 -5.18 21.48 3.19
C GLU A 425 -4.35 22.48 2.38
N ASN A 426 -3.06 22.59 2.67
CA ASN A 426 -2.14 23.46 1.93
C ASN A 426 -2.00 23.04 0.46
N ALA A 427 -1.89 21.73 0.20
CA ALA A 427 -1.87 21.19 -1.16
C ALA A 427 -3.18 21.48 -1.89
N ASN A 428 -4.34 21.33 -1.23
CA ASN A 428 -5.66 21.62 -1.81
C ASN A 428 -5.85 23.12 -2.09
N LYS A 429 -5.35 24.02 -1.24
CA LYS A 429 -5.35 25.47 -1.51
C LYS A 429 -4.51 25.81 -2.75
N ARG A 430 -3.32 25.22 -2.87
CA ARG A 430 -2.44 25.38 -4.04
C ARG A 430 -3.11 24.85 -5.31
N LEU A 431 -3.72 23.66 -5.22
CA LEU A 431 -4.52 23.04 -6.26
C LEU A 431 -5.64 23.96 -6.74
N GLY A 432 -6.43 24.53 -5.83
CA GLY A 432 -7.50 25.47 -6.17
C GLY A 432 -6.99 26.71 -6.93
N GLY A 433 -5.83 27.26 -6.51
CA GLY A 433 -5.18 28.36 -7.21
C GLY A 433 -4.75 28.00 -8.63
N VAL A 434 -4.08 26.87 -8.82
CA VAL A 434 -3.63 26.39 -10.14
C VAL A 434 -4.81 26.06 -11.04
N LYS A 435 -5.87 25.42 -10.52
CA LYS A 435 -7.11 25.15 -11.27
C LYS A 435 -7.77 26.44 -11.75
N THR A 436 -7.84 27.45 -10.90
CA THR A 436 -8.40 28.77 -11.27
C THR A 436 -7.59 29.39 -12.40
N GLN A 437 -6.26 29.37 -12.31
CA GLN A 437 -5.38 29.88 -13.36
C GLN A 437 -5.54 29.12 -14.69
N LEU A 438 -5.61 27.78 -14.65
CA LEU A 438 -5.85 26.96 -15.83
C LEU A 438 -7.21 27.26 -16.47
N SER A 439 -8.25 27.42 -15.65
CA SER A 439 -9.60 27.80 -16.11
C SER A 439 -9.63 29.19 -16.74
N GLU A 440 -8.97 30.18 -16.13
CA GLU A 440 -8.93 31.56 -16.64
C GLU A 440 -8.14 31.65 -17.95
N GLN A 441 -6.98 30.98 -18.03
CA GLN A 441 -6.15 30.99 -19.24
C GLN A 441 -6.82 30.25 -20.40
N SER A 442 -7.42 29.09 -20.14
CA SER A 442 -8.19 28.35 -21.15
C SER A 442 -9.40 29.15 -21.62
N GLY A 443 -10.18 29.75 -20.70
CA GLY A 443 -11.30 30.64 -21.05
C GLY A 443 -10.87 31.84 -21.88
N SER A 444 -9.72 32.46 -21.55
CA SER A 444 -9.14 33.55 -22.34
C SER A 444 -8.73 33.09 -23.75
N ALA A 445 -8.08 31.93 -23.89
CA ALA A 445 -7.73 31.35 -25.18
C ALA A 445 -8.98 31.02 -26.03
N LEU A 446 -10.03 30.47 -25.42
CA LEU A 446 -11.31 30.23 -26.10
C LEU A 446 -12.00 31.52 -26.55
N ASN A 447 -12.01 32.55 -25.71
CA ASN A 447 -12.56 33.86 -26.08
C ASN A 447 -11.78 34.50 -27.24
N ARG A 448 -10.45 34.41 -27.22
CA ARG A 448 -9.60 34.83 -28.36
C ARG A 448 -9.93 34.04 -29.61
N ALA A 449 -10.09 32.71 -29.50
CA ALA A 449 -10.48 31.86 -30.63
C ALA A 449 -11.83 32.26 -31.21
N GLN A 450 -12.83 32.59 -30.38
CA GLN A 450 -14.13 33.05 -30.85
C GLN A 450 -14.05 34.35 -31.65
N SER A 451 -13.14 35.27 -31.27
CA SER A 451 -12.92 36.54 -31.97
C SER A 451 -12.05 36.42 -33.24
N ALA A 452 -11.32 35.32 -33.41
CA ALA A 452 -10.44 35.12 -34.55
C ALA A 452 -11.22 34.89 -35.85
N THR A 453 -10.81 35.57 -36.93
CA THR A 453 -11.44 35.46 -38.25
C THR A 453 -10.82 34.38 -39.12
N ALA A 454 -9.52 34.11 -38.93
CA ALA A 454 -8.81 33.05 -39.65
C ALA A 454 -9.05 31.68 -39.00
N LEU A 455 -9.43 30.69 -39.81
CA LEU A 455 -9.75 29.35 -39.34
C LEU A 455 -8.55 28.66 -38.67
N ASP A 456 -7.36 28.81 -39.23
CA ASP A 456 -6.14 28.21 -38.66
C ASP A 456 -5.77 28.85 -37.31
N GLU A 457 -5.94 30.16 -37.16
CA GLU A 457 -5.69 30.86 -35.89
C GLU A 457 -6.70 30.42 -34.81
N LYS A 458 -7.99 30.36 -35.19
CA LYS A 458 -9.07 29.88 -34.32
C LYS A 458 -8.81 28.45 -33.83
N LEU A 459 -8.34 27.58 -34.73
CA LEU A 459 -7.97 26.20 -34.39
C LEU A 459 -6.75 26.14 -33.48
N ASN A 460 -5.71 26.93 -33.72
CA ASN A 460 -4.51 26.98 -32.88
C ASN A 460 -4.84 27.43 -31.45
N LEU A 461 -5.62 28.52 -31.30
CA LEU A 461 -6.06 29.02 -30.00
C LEU A 461 -6.97 28.03 -29.26
N THR A 462 -7.83 27.33 -29.99
CA THR A 462 -8.68 26.27 -29.41
C THR A 462 -7.82 25.09 -28.92
N ASN A 463 -6.78 24.70 -29.66
CA ASN A 463 -5.85 23.66 -29.24
C ASN A 463 -5.00 24.07 -28.02
N GLU A 464 -4.59 25.34 -27.93
CA GLU A 464 -3.95 25.90 -26.74
C GLU A 464 -4.86 25.75 -25.51
N ALA A 465 -6.14 26.10 -25.64
CA ALA A 465 -7.12 25.91 -24.58
C ALA A 465 -7.32 24.44 -24.20
N ILE A 466 -7.39 23.52 -25.18
CA ILE A 466 -7.51 22.08 -24.95
C ILE A 466 -6.34 21.56 -24.11
N GLN A 467 -5.10 21.95 -24.43
CA GLN A 467 -3.92 21.51 -23.66
C GLN A 467 -3.98 21.96 -22.20
N LEU A 468 -4.41 23.20 -21.94
CA LEU A 468 -4.59 23.71 -20.57
C LEU A 468 -5.71 22.99 -19.83
N LEU A 469 -6.83 22.71 -20.50
CA LEU A 469 -7.96 22.00 -19.93
C LEU A 469 -7.64 20.53 -19.63
N GLU A 470 -6.86 19.86 -20.49
CA GLU A 470 -6.38 18.50 -20.26
C GLU A 470 -5.51 18.41 -19.00
N LEU A 471 -4.63 19.39 -18.79
CA LEU A 471 -3.86 19.50 -17.55
C LEU A 471 -4.78 19.66 -16.33
N GLY A 472 -5.79 20.52 -16.42
CA GLY A 472 -6.78 20.74 -15.36
C GLY A 472 -7.58 19.48 -15.00
N VAL A 473 -8.10 18.77 -16.01
CA VAL A 473 -8.87 17.52 -15.81
C VAL A 473 -7.97 16.39 -15.29
N LYS A 474 -6.71 16.30 -15.74
CA LYS A 474 -5.76 15.31 -15.20
C LYS A 474 -5.45 15.58 -13.74
N LEU A 475 -5.36 16.85 -13.35
CA LEU A 475 -5.06 17.27 -11.99
C LEU A 475 -6.24 17.04 -11.04
N ASP A 476 -7.47 17.28 -11.49
CA ASP A 476 -8.70 16.97 -10.74
C ASP A 476 -9.79 16.40 -11.67
N PRO A 477 -9.85 15.06 -11.79
CA PRO A 477 -10.86 14.40 -12.63
C PRO A 477 -12.30 14.56 -12.14
N ALA A 478 -12.51 15.02 -10.90
CA ALA A 478 -13.85 15.23 -10.34
C ALA A 478 -14.42 16.61 -10.71
N ASP A 479 -13.64 17.49 -11.34
CA ASP A 479 -14.11 18.80 -11.77
C ASP A 479 -14.91 18.70 -13.08
N ASN A 480 -16.25 18.73 -12.93
CA ASN A 480 -17.16 18.71 -14.06
C ASN A 480 -17.02 19.95 -14.96
N SER A 481 -16.69 21.12 -14.40
CA SER A 481 -16.63 22.37 -15.17
C SER A 481 -15.48 22.37 -16.17
N LEU A 482 -14.29 21.90 -15.75
CA LEU A 482 -13.13 21.73 -16.62
C LEU A 482 -13.37 20.63 -17.66
N SER A 483 -14.03 19.55 -17.25
CA SER A 483 -14.38 18.43 -18.13
C SER A 483 -15.36 18.86 -19.24
N ASP A 484 -16.39 19.63 -18.89
CA ASP A 484 -17.37 20.16 -19.83
C ASP A 484 -16.73 21.13 -20.83
N MET A 485 -15.91 22.07 -20.35
CA MET A 485 -15.15 22.98 -21.23
C MET A 485 -14.22 22.24 -22.17
N LEU A 486 -13.56 21.17 -21.71
CA LEU A 486 -12.68 20.34 -22.54
C LEU A 486 -13.45 19.63 -23.65
N LEU A 487 -14.62 19.07 -23.34
CA LEU A 487 -15.48 18.41 -24.31
C LEU A 487 -15.98 19.40 -25.37
N GLU A 488 -16.41 20.59 -24.95
CA GLU A 488 -16.83 21.65 -25.86
C GLU A 488 -15.68 22.12 -26.76
N ALA A 489 -14.50 22.37 -26.20
CA ALA A 489 -13.32 22.78 -26.95
C ALA A 489 -12.90 21.73 -27.99
N ARG A 490 -12.91 20.44 -27.63
CA ARG A 490 -12.63 19.33 -28.55
C ARG A 490 -13.65 19.22 -29.67
N ALA A 491 -14.95 19.39 -29.37
CA ALA A 491 -15.99 19.41 -30.38
C ALA A 491 -15.81 20.57 -31.37
N ASN A 492 -15.50 21.76 -30.85
CA ASN A 492 -15.21 22.96 -31.65
C ASN A 492 -13.97 22.77 -32.54
N ALA A 493 -12.87 22.24 -32.02
CA ALA A 493 -11.68 21.93 -32.80
C ALA A 493 -11.97 20.90 -33.92
N GLY A 494 -12.74 19.85 -33.62
CA GLY A 494 -13.17 18.86 -34.61
C GLY A 494 -14.04 19.46 -35.72
N ASN A 495 -14.94 20.40 -35.39
CA ASN A 495 -15.73 21.14 -36.36
C ASN A 495 -14.85 21.99 -37.29
N MET A 496 -13.85 22.68 -36.74
CA MET A 496 -12.91 23.51 -37.50
C MET A 496 -12.01 22.68 -38.42
N GLN A 497 -11.51 21.53 -37.96
CA GLN A 497 -10.73 20.60 -38.78
C GLN A 497 -11.55 20.08 -39.97
N ARG A 498 -12.82 19.72 -39.73
CA ARG A 498 -13.74 19.30 -40.79
C ARG A 498 -13.98 20.43 -41.79
N ALA A 499 -14.22 21.65 -41.31
CA ALA A 499 -14.40 22.82 -42.17
C ALA A 499 -13.19 23.04 -43.10
N ARG A 500 -11.97 22.95 -42.57
CA ARG A 500 -10.74 23.07 -43.36
C ARG A 500 -10.67 22.03 -44.49
N GLN A 501 -10.92 20.76 -44.17
CA GLN A 501 -10.89 19.69 -45.18
C GLN A 501 -11.98 19.88 -46.24
N VAL A 502 -13.17 20.33 -45.85
CA VAL A 502 -14.27 20.57 -46.78
C VAL A 502 -13.96 21.74 -47.71
N ILE A 503 -13.32 22.81 -47.23
CA ILE A 503 -12.84 23.92 -48.07
C ILE A 503 -11.81 23.42 -49.09
N GLU A 504 -10.83 22.62 -48.66
CA GLU A 504 -9.80 22.05 -49.54
C GLU A 504 -10.43 21.13 -50.60
N ARG A 505 -11.35 20.25 -50.22
CA ARG A 505 -12.07 19.38 -51.17
C ARG A 505 -12.94 20.18 -52.14
N ALA A 506 -13.69 21.18 -51.67
CA ALA A 506 -14.49 22.04 -52.53
C ALA A 506 -13.62 22.73 -53.60
N ALA A 507 -12.43 23.22 -53.21
CA ALA A 507 -11.48 23.78 -54.16
C ALA A 507 -11.05 22.76 -55.24
N THR A 508 -10.85 21.50 -54.87
CA THR A 508 -10.54 20.45 -55.87
C THR A 508 -11.70 20.16 -56.83
N HIS A 509 -12.94 20.14 -56.34
CA HIS A 509 -14.14 19.98 -57.18
C HIS A 509 -14.33 21.17 -58.14
N ILE A 510 -14.06 22.39 -57.67
CA ILE A 510 -14.10 23.59 -58.52
C ILE A 510 -13.05 23.53 -59.62
N ALA A 511 -11.84 23.05 -59.30
CA ALA A 511 -10.77 22.91 -60.28
C ALA A 511 -11.10 21.89 -61.40
N GLN A 512 -11.94 20.89 -61.13
CA GLN A 512 -12.39 19.92 -62.13
C GLN A 512 -13.40 20.51 -63.13
N ASN A 513 -14.16 21.54 -62.71
CA ASN A 513 -15.05 22.34 -63.56
C ASN A 513 -16.14 21.53 -64.31
N TYR A 514 -16.68 20.47 -63.72
CA TYR A 514 -17.87 19.75 -64.21
C TYR A 514 -19.14 20.20 -63.49
N ASP A 515 -20.31 20.16 -64.14
CA ASP A 515 -21.60 20.63 -63.57
C ASP A 515 -21.91 20.01 -62.20
N ASN A 516 -21.81 18.68 -62.11
CA ASN A 516 -22.09 17.94 -60.88
C ASN A 516 -21.09 18.31 -59.77
N GLU A 517 -19.83 18.55 -60.11
CA GLU A 517 -18.77 18.89 -59.17
C GLU A 517 -18.92 20.32 -58.63
N LEU A 518 -19.37 21.26 -59.46
CA LEU A 518 -19.68 22.63 -59.00
C LEU A 518 -20.89 22.66 -58.07
N LEU A 519 -21.94 21.87 -58.37
CA LEU A 519 -23.10 21.71 -57.48
C LEU A 519 -22.69 21.07 -56.15
N GLN A 520 -21.82 20.05 -56.18
CA GLN A 520 -21.28 19.44 -54.98
C GLN A 520 -20.43 20.43 -54.17
N ALA A 521 -19.52 21.16 -54.81
CA ALA A 521 -18.71 22.20 -54.18
C ALA A 521 -19.58 23.29 -53.54
N ARG A 522 -20.68 23.69 -54.21
CA ARG A 522 -21.66 24.64 -53.66
C ARG A 522 -22.29 24.11 -52.38
N SER A 523 -22.81 22.88 -52.38
CA SER A 523 -23.46 22.29 -51.20
C SER A 523 -22.48 22.11 -50.03
N MET A 524 -21.21 21.80 -50.33
CA MET A 524 -20.14 21.72 -49.33
C MET A 524 -19.85 23.09 -48.69
N LEU A 525 -19.77 24.16 -49.49
CA LEU A 525 -19.45 25.50 -49.01
C LEU A 525 -20.64 26.19 -48.32
N SER A 526 -21.87 25.92 -48.73
CA SER A 526 -23.07 26.45 -48.06
C SER A 526 -23.23 25.89 -46.64
N GLY A 527 -22.72 24.67 -46.37
CA GLY A 527 -22.70 24.10 -45.03
C GLY A 527 -21.69 24.74 -44.06
N LEU A 528 -20.84 25.67 -44.51
CA LEU A 528 -19.74 26.25 -43.73
C LEU A 528 -19.87 27.77 -43.50
N MET A 529 -21.09 28.29 -43.47
CA MET A 529 -21.35 29.73 -43.30
C MET A 529 -20.81 30.29 -41.97
N ASP A 530 -20.69 29.47 -40.92
CA ASP A 530 -20.05 29.85 -39.65
C ASP A 530 -18.57 30.26 -39.80
N PHE A 531 -17.94 29.86 -40.91
CA PHE A 531 -16.55 30.17 -41.26
C PHE A 531 -16.43 31.15 -42.43
N ALA A 532 -17.52 31.86 -42.76
CA ALA A 532 -17.59 32.84 -43.86
C ALA A 532 -16.53 33.96 -43.78
N GLN A 533 -16.01 34.24 -42.58
CA GLN A 533 -15.00 35.28 -42.38
C GLN A 533 -13.59 34.86 -42.80
N ASP A 534 -13.35 33.56 -42.96
CA ASP A 534 -12.04 33.03 -43.31
C ASP A 534 -11.62 33.41 -44.74
N THR A 535 -10.36 33.81 -44.89
CA THR A 535 -9.82 34.24 -46.19
C THR A 535 -9.80 33.11 -47.21
N ARG A 536 -9.46 31.87 -46.82
CA ARG A 536 -9.44 30.73 -47.76
C ARG A 536 -10.86 30.39 -48.20
N TYR A 537 -11.81 30.32 -47.27
CA TYR A 537 -13.22 30.11 -47.60
C TYR A 537 -13.70 31.12 -48.64
N ARG A 538 -13.44 32.42 -48.40
CA ARG A 538 -13.79 33.49 -49.34
C ARG A 538 -13.12 33.35 -50.71
N THR A 539 -11.85 32.93 -50.77
CA THR A 539 -11.18 32.70 -52.07
C THR A 539 -11.80 31.56 -52.85
N VAL A 540 -12.20 30.46 -52.18
CA VAL A 540 -12.81 29.30 -52.83
C VAL A 540 -14.23 29.62 -53.30
N VAL A 541 -15.03 30.34 -52.49
CA VAL A 541 -16.35 30.84 -52.92
C VAL A 541 -16.23 31.80 -54.09
N ASN A 542 -15.23 32.67 -54.10
CA ASN A 542 -14.93 33.56 -55.22
C ASN A 542 -14.65 32.79 -56.52
N ASP A 543 -13.82 31.74 -56.44
CA ASP A 543 -13.47 30.90 -57.60
C ASP A 543 -14.70 30.16 -58.13
N LEU A 544 -15.50 29.56 -57.23
CA LEU A 544 -16.77 28.94 -57.57
C LEU A 544 -17.71 29.93 -58.27
N MET A 545 -17.82 31.15 -57.74
CA MET A 545 -18.67 32.19 -58.31
C MET A 545 -18.21 32.58 -59.73
N SER A 546 -16.91 32.67 -59.98
CA SER A 546 -16.40 32.89 -61.34
C SER A 546 -16.77 31.77 -62.31
N ARG A 547 -16.72 30.50 -61.89
CA ARG A 547 -17.11 29.37 -62.77
C ARG A 547 -18.59 29.44 -63.17
N TYR A 548 -19.47 29.76 -62.22
CA TYR A 548 -20.90 29.96 -62.51
C TYR A 548 -21.15 31.17 -63.40
N LEU A 549 -20.40 32.28 -63.20
CA LEU A 549 -20.50 33.47 -64.04
C LEU A 549 -20.05 33.21 -65.48
N GLU A 550 -18.92 32.52 -65.68
CA GLU A 550 -18.43 32.15 -67.02
C GLU A 550 -19.47 31.35 -67.80
N ARG A 551 -20.14 30.39 -67.13
CA ARG A 551 -21.22 29.59 -67.74
C ARG A 551 -22.48 30.39 -68.01
N ALA A 552 -22.87 31.29 -67.11
CA ALA A 552 -24.02 32.16 -67.33
C ALA A 552 -23.80 33.10 -68.52
N ILE A 553 -22.56 33.57 -68.72
CA ILE A 553 -22.18 34.38 -69.90
C ILE A 553 -22.30 33.53 -71.18
N ALA A 554 -21.74 32.31 -71.18
CA ALA A 554 -21.84 31.40 -72.32
C ALA A 554 -23.30 31.08 -72.70
N ALA A 555 -24.16 30.75 -71.73
CA ALA A 555 -25.58 30.49 -71.98
C ALA A 555 -26.31 31.70 -72.57
N VAL A 556 -25.96 32.93 -72.16
CA VAL A 556 -26.50 34.15 -72.78
C VAL A 556 -26.01 34.35 -74.22
N GLU A 557 -24.75 34.02 -74.50
CA GLU A 557 -24.18 34.10 -75.85
C GLU A 557 -24.81 33.06 -76.80
N ASP A 558 -25.09 31.86 -76.29
CA ASP A 558 -25.77 30.78 -77.02
C ASP A 558 -27.29 31.01 -77.18
N GLY A 559 -27.84 31.99 -76.44
CA GLY A 559 -29.26 32.36 -76.49
C GLY A 559 -30.17 31.46 -75.65
N ASP A 560 -29.60 30.60 -74.79
CA ASP A 560 -30.37 29.80 -73.83
C ASP A 560 -30.76 30.64 -72.61
N VAL A 561 -31.95 31.23 -72.71
CA VAL A 561 -32.49 32.15 -71.70
C VAL A 561 -32.88 31.43 -70.42
N GLU A 562 -33.26 30.15 -70.49
CA GLU A 562 -33.74 29.38 -69.35
C GLU A 562 -32.56 28.94 -68.47
N GLU A 563 -31.51 28.41 -69.10
CA GLU A 563 -30.27 28.03 -68.42
C GLU A 563 -29.57 29.25 -67.78
N ALA A 564 -29.45 30.34 -68.52
CA ALA A 564 -28.85 31.57 -68.00
C ALA A 564 -29.61 32.15 -66.79
N GLN A 565 -30.93 31.94 -66.73
CA GLN A 565 -31.72 32.33 -65.57
C GLN A 565 -31.50 31.43 -64.35
N ALA A 566 -31.47 30.12 -64.55
CA ALA A 566 -31.23 29.17 -63.46
C ALA A 566 -29.86 29.39 -62.81
N LEU A 567 -28.83 29.71 -63.61
CA LEU A 567 -27.49 30.05 -63.13
C LEU A 567 -27.47 31.39 -62.36
N LEU A 568 -28.22 32.40 -62.82
CA LEU A 568 -28.35 33.68 -62.12
C LEU A 568 -29.09 33.56 -60.78
N ASP A 569 -30.12 32.73 -60.71
CA ASP A 569 -30.83 32.45 -59.46
C ASP A 569 -29.91 31.71 -58.48
N THR A 570 -29.12 30.75 -58.98
CA THR A 570 -28.09 30.05 -58.18
C THR A 570 -27.05 31.01 -57.58
N LEU A 571 -26.66 32.06 -58.32
CA LEU A 571 -25.71 33.09 -57.87
C LEU A 571 -26.30 34.05 -56.82
N GLN A 572 -27.61 34.04 -56.59
CA GLN A 572 -28.28 34.84 -55.55
C GLN A 572 -28.42 34.10 -54.22
N ASP A 573 -28.19 32.78 -54.23
CA ASP A 573 -28.27 31.94 -53.06
C ASP A 573 -26.90 31.78 -52.35
N GLU A 574 -26.92 31.14 -51.18
CA GLU A 574 -25.70 30.71 -50.49
C GLU A 574 -24.86 29.77 -51.36
N PRO A 575 -23.51 29.86 -51.32
CA PRO A 575 -22.65 30.68 -50.44
C PRO A 575 -22.28 32.09 -50.99
N PHE A 576 -22.83 32.52 -52.14
CA PHE A 576 -22.30 33.67 -52.90
C PHE A 576 -22.62 35.05 -52.29
N ASN A 577 -23.59 35.11 -51.38
CA ASN A 577 -24.02 36.35 -50.71
C ASN A 577 -22.89 37.08 -49.96
N ILE A 578 -21.84 36.36 -49.54
CA ILE A 578 -20.73 36.92 -48.73
C ILE A 578 -19.73 37.74 -49.55
N VAL A 579 -19.57 37.43 -50.83
CA VAL A 579 -18.55 38.03 -51.71
C VAL A 579 -19.00 39.37 -52.32
N GLY A 580 -20.30 39.68 -52.26
CA GLY A 580 -20.90 40.89 -52.83
C GLY A 580 -21.23 40.76 -54.33
N ARG A 581 -22.22 41.53 -54.81
CA ARG A 581 -22.71 41.45 -56.19
C ARG A 581 -21.72 42.05 -57.19
N ARG A 582 -21.22 41.24 -58.13
CA ARG A 582 -20.37 41.71 -59.23
C ARG A 582 -21.15 42.56 -60.24
N PRO A 583 -20.53 43.57 -60.88
CA PRO A 583 -21.17 44.37 -61.94
C PRO A 583 -21.57 43.52 -63.16
N GLU A 584 -20.87 42.41 -63.39
CA GLU A 584 -21.16 41.42 -64.44
C GLU A 584 -22.56 40.81 -64.30
N LEU A 585 -23.02 40.49 -63.09
CA LEU A 585 -24.38 40.00 -62.84
C LEU A 585 -25.44 40.98 -63.36
N ARG A 586 -25.27 42.28 -63.08
CA ARG A 586 -26.21 43.31 -63.56
C ARG A 586 -26.22 43.43 -65.08
N ARG A 587 -25.05 43.21 -65.71
CA ARG A 587 -24.93 43.22 -67.18
C ARG A 587 -25.68 42.05 -67.79
N ILE A 588 -25.49 40.84 -67.25
CA ILE A 588 -26.17 39.62 -67.70
C ILE A 588 -27.69 39.76 -67.51
N GLU A 589 -28.16 40.21 -66.34
CA GLU A 589 -29.59 40.48 -66.08
C GLU A 589 -30.22 41.47 -67.08
N SER A 590 -29.46 42.49 -67.51
CA SER A 590 -29.93 43.46 -68.50
C SER A 590 -30.00 42.86 -69.91
N GLN A 591 -29.03 42.01 -70.27
CA GLN A 591 -28.99 41.31 -71.55
C GLN A 591 -30.15 40.30 -71.65
N LEU A 592 -30.42 39.51 -70.61
CA LEU A 592 -31.59 38.61 -70.57
C LEU A 592 -32.92 39.36 -70.70
N ARG A 593 -33.08 40.50 -70.01
CA ARG A 593 -34.28 41.34 -70.16
C ARG A 593 -34.45 41.82 -71.61
N GLY A 594 -33.35 42.18 -72.27
CA GLY A 594 -33.33 42.52 -73.69
C GLY A 594 -33.78 41.36 -74.58
N ILE A 595 -33.20 40.16 -74.41
CA ILE A 595 -33.52 38.96 -75.21
C ILE A 595 -34.99 38.54 -75.00
N LYS A 596 -35.46 38.49 -73.75
CA LYS A 596 -36.87 38.18 -73.44
C LYS A 596 -37.85 39.18 -74.03
N SER A 597 -37.52 40.47 -74.03
CA SER A 597 -38.40 41.49 -74.61
C SER A 597 -38.56 41.31 -76.12
N ARG A 598 -37.49 40.95 -76.84
CA ARG A 598 -37.51 40.70 -78.29
C ARG A 598 -38.28 39.43 -78.64
N SER A 599 -38.06 38.35 -77.90
CA SER A 599 -38.81 37.09 -78.05
C SER A 599 -40.31 37.28 -77.77
N ARG A 600 -40.67 37.98 -76.68
CA ARG A 600 -42.08 38.33 -76.39
C ARG A 600 -42.71 39.19 -77.47
N LEU A 601 -41.99 40.18 -78.01
CA LEU A 601 -42.47 41.00 -79.11
C LEU A 601 -42.70 40.18 -80.40
N GLN A 602 -41.80 39.26 -80.74
CA GLN A 602 -41.97 38.36 -81.88
C GLN A 602 -43.13 37.37 -81.67
N ALA A 603 -43.26 36.78 -80.48
CA ALA A 603 -44.37 35.90 -80.13
C ALA A 603 -45.72 36.63 -80.13
N LEU A 604 -45.77 37.89 -79.66
CA LEU A 604 -46.95 38.73 -79.74
C LEU A 604 -47.27 39.12 -81.19
N ALA A 605 -46.27 39.36 -82.04
CA ALA A 605 -46.47 39.64 -83.46
C ALA A 605 -46.97 38.41 -84.23
N ILE A 606 -46.41 37.22 -83.96
CA ILE A 606 -46.84 35.94 -84.55
C ILE A 606 -48.22 35.55 -84.02
N GLY A 607 -48.45 35.63 -82.70
CA GLY A 607 -49.75 35.35 -82.08
C GLY A 607 -50.83 36.33 -82.53
N GLY A 608 -50.48 37.62 -82.71
CA GLY A 608 -51.34 38.61 -83.35
C GLY A 608 -51.65 38.26 -84.80
N GLY A 609 -50.65 37.82 -85.58
CA GLY A 609 -50.85 37.34 -86.95
C GLY A 609 -51.72 36.08 -87.04
N VAL A 610 -51.51 35.10 -86.16
CA VAL A 610 -52.33 33.88 -86.07
C VAL A 610 -53.76 34.21 -85.64
N LEU A 611 -53.96 35.12 -84.68
CA LEU A 611 -55.29 35.60 -84.31
C LEU A 611 -56.01 36.30 -85.46
N ILE A 612 -55.28 37.09 -86.27
CA ILE A 612 -55.83 37.72 -87.48
C ILE A 612 -56.22 36.65 -88.51
N VAL A 613 -55.39 35.62 -88.72
CA VAL A 613 -55.70 34.51 -89.64
C VAL A 613 -56.88 33.67 -89.13
N ILE A 614 -56.94 33.36 -87.83
CA ILE A 614 -58.08 32.67 -87.20
C ILE A 614 -59.35 33.52 -87.32
N ALA A 615 -59.26 34.84 -87.14
CA ALA A 615 -60.39 35.75 -87.34
C ALA A 615 -60.85 35.76 -88.80
N ILE A 616 -59.92 35.76 -89.77
CA ILE A 616 -60.24 35.67 -91.20
C ILE A 616 -60.88 34.32 -91.55
N VAL A 617 -60.34 33.21 -91.05
CA VAL A 617 -60.89 31.86 -91.24
C VAL A 617 -62.29 31.76 -90.62
N ALA A 618 -62.49 32.27 -89.41
CA ALA A 618 -63.78 32.33 -88.73
C ALA A 618 -64.80 33.22 -89.46
N ILE A 619 -64.34 34.23 -90.22
CA ILE A 619 -65.20 35.05 -91.09
C ILE A 619 -65.59 34.30 -92.37
N PHE A 620 -64.68 33.51 -92.95
CA PHE A 620 -64.93 32.74 -94.18
C PHE A 620 -65.72 31.44 -93.96
N THR A 621 -65.64 30.82 -92.78
CA THR A 621 -66.40 29.60 -92.42
C THR A 621 -67.70 29.89 -91.64
N ARG A 622 -68.18 31.15 -91.64
CA ARG A 622 -69.42 31.57 -90.97
C ARG A 622 -70.62 30.63 -91.13
N PRO A 623 -70.94 30.05 -92.31
CA PRO A 623 -72.13 29.22 -92.44
C PRO A 623 -72.01 27.80 -91.85
N THR A 624 -70.82 27.34 -91.40
CA THR A 624 -70.63 25.95 -90.93
C THR A 624 -70.65 25.77 -89.41
N TRP A 625 -70.49 26.83 -88.61
CA TRP A 625 -70.41 26.71 -87.14
C TRP A 625 -71.53 27.46 -86.38
N GLU A 626 -72.40 28.19 -87.07
CA GLU A 626 -73.49 28.98 -86.45
C GLU A 626 -74.55 28.10 -85.72
N ALA A 627 -74.69 26.83 -86.11
CA ALA A 627 -75.64 25.89 -85.51
C ALA A 627 -75.13 25.18 -84.22
N VAL A 628 -73.84 25.30 -83.88
CA VAL A 628 -73.26 24.66 -82.67
C VAL A 628 -73.31 25.58 -81.45
N ILE A 629 -73.38 26.90 -81.64
CA ILE A 629 -73.26 27.89 -80.57
C ILE A 629 -74.65 28.39 -80.06
N PHE A 630 -75.75 27.95 -80.68
CA PHE A 630 -77.13 28.33 -80.29
C PHE A 630 -78.13 27.14 -80.27
N PRO A 631 -78.19 26.31 -79.22
CA PRO A 631 -79.35 25.47 -78.96
C PRO A 631 -80.52 26.24 -78.31
N SER A 632 -81.75 25.84 -78.67
CA SER A 632 -83.06 26.39 -78.27
C SER A 632 -83.41 26.19 -76.78
N PRO A 633 -84.20 27.09 -76.13
CA PRO A 633 -84.56 26.98 -74.72
C PRO A 633 -85.69 25.97 -74.47
N THR A 634 -85.61 25.13 -73.45
CA THR A 634 -86.74 24.32 -72.95
C THR A 634 -86.63 24.11 -71.43
N PRO A 635 -87.75 24.14 -70.67
CA PRO A 635 -87.77 24.65 -69.30
C PRO A 635 -87.76 23.60 -68.17
N THR A 636 -87.46 24.16 -67.00
CA THR A 636 -87.62 23.76 -65.59
C THR A 636 -88.74 22.76 -65.24
N PRO A 637 -88.48 21.87 -64.25
CA PRO A 637 -89.23 21.87 -62.97
C PRO A 637 -88.24 21.91 -61.78
N THR A 638 -88.33 22.81 -60.79
CA THR A 638 -89.30 22.98 -59.68
C THR A 638 -89.17 21.94 -58.56
N GLN A 639 -88.48 22.41 -57.50
CA GLN A 639 -88.46 22.12 -56.05
C GLN A 639 -88.98 20.79 -55.46
N THR A 640 -88.24 20.23 -54.49
CA THR A 640 -88.73 19.78 -53.15
C THR A 640 -87.57 19.24 -52.25
N PHE A 641 -87.37 19.95 -51.12
CA PHE A 641 -86.95 19.63 -49.73
C PHE A 641 -85.86 18.60 -49.31
N THR A 642 -84.92 19.14 -48.49
CA THR A 642 -84.12 18.68 -47.31
C THR A 642 -83.93 17.18 -47.00
N PRO A 643 -82.69 16.76 -46.64
CA PRO A 643 -82.14 16.88 -45.26
C PRO A 643 -80.69 17.44 -45.26
N SER A 644 -80.17 18.21 -44.29
CA SER A 644 -79.96 18.10 -42.84
C SER A 644 -78.95 17.04 -42.36
N ALA A 645 -77.81 17.59 -41.90
CA ALA A 645 -76.77 17.14 -40.96
C ALA A 645 -75.92 15.90 -41.30
N THR A 646 -74.59 16.06 -41.27
CA THR A 646 -73.72 15.38 -40.28
C THR A 646 -72.39 16.13 -40.15
N PHE A 647 -71.91 16.23 -38.91
CA PHE A 647 -70.87 17.13 -38.38
C PHE A 647 -69.42 16.72 -38.65
N THR A 648 -68.54 17.71 -38.55
CA THR A 648 -67.08 17.64 -38.28
C THR A 648 -66.74 16.89 -36.99
N PRO A 649 -65.54 16.28 -36.92
CA PRO A 649 -64.45 16.82 -36.09
C PRO A 649 -63.15 16.91 -36.92
N SER A 650 -62.38 18.01 -36.95
CA SER A 650 -61.65 18.73 -35.88
C SER A 650 -60.58 17.88 -35.19
N ASN A 651 -59.32 18.23 -35.52
CA ASN A 651 -58.05 18.04 -34.81
C ASN A 651 -57.93 16.89 -33.81
N THR A 652 -56.99 15.98 -34.04
CA THR A 652 -56.31 15.28 -32.94
C THR A 652 -54.87 14.94 -33.35
N PRO A 653 -53.92 15.03 -32.41
CA PRO A 653 -52.51 15.31 -32.64
C PRO A 653 -51.72 14.02 -32.87
N THR A 654 -50.54 14.16 -33.47
CA THR A 654 -49.48 13.17 -33.38
C THR A 654 -48.36 13.72 -32.49
N PRO A 655 -48.34 13.36 -31.20
CA PRO A 655 -47.11 13.30 -30.41
C PRO A 655 -46.50 11.89 -30.49
N SER A 656 -45.16 11.87 -30.44
CA SER A 656 -44.23 10.86 -29.91
C SER A 656 -44.74 9.43 -29.64
N ASP A 657 -44.01 8.42 -30.13
CA ASP A 657 -43.19 7.62 -29.20
C ASP A 657 -42.22 6.62 -29.86
N THR A 658 -41.01 6.64 -29.31
CA THR A 658 -40.04 5.54 -29.11
C THR A 658 -39.35 4.87 -30.31
N PRO A 659 -38.00 4.90 -30.36
CA PRO A 659 -37.20 4.09 -31.27
C PRO A 659 -37.04 2.65 -30.73
N THR A 660 -37.29 1.67 -31.59
CA THR A 660 -36.81 0.30 -31.41
C THR A 660 -35.74 0.03 -32.46
N SER A 661 -34.52 -0.22 -31.99
CA SER A 661 -33.33 -0.52 -32.79
C SER A 661 -33.42 -1.91 -33.42
N THR A 662 -33.20 -2.05 -34.74
CA THR A 662 -32.66 -3.31 -35.28
C THR A 662 -31.97 -3.15 -36.64
N PHE A 663 -30.81 -3.82 -36.74
CA PHE A 663 -30.00 -4.23 -37.90
C PHE A 663 -29.01 -3.24 -38.52
N THR A 664 -27.78 -3.28 -37.99
CA THR A 664 -26.53 -2.92 -38.67
C THR A 664 -26.14 -4.00 -39.68
N PRO A 665 -25.86 -3.68 -40.96
CA PRO A 665 -25.27 -4.62 -41.92
C PRO A 665 -23.76 -4.82 -41.69
N THR A 666 -23.35 -6.06 -41.91
CA THR A 666 -22.02 -6.66 -41.79
C THR A 666 -21.03 -6.07 -42.81
N TRP A 667 -19.81 -5.72 -42.38
CA TRP A 667 -18.71 -5.36 -43.27
C TRP A 667 -18.05 -6.62 -43.84
N THR A 668 -18.00 -6.71 -45.17
CA THR A 668 -17.32 -7.77 -45.93
C THR A 668 -15.85 -7.39 -46.10
N TYR A 669 -14.93 -8.24 -45.61
CA TYR A 669 -13.49 -8.08 -45.84
C TYR A 669 -13.11 -8.49 -47.27
N THR A 670 -12.52 -7.56 -48.01
CA THR A 670 -11.83 -7.81 -49.29
C THR A 670 -10.38 -8.25 -49.00
N PRO A 671 -9.89 -9.39 -49.51
CA PRO A 671 -8.49 -9.79 -49.35
C PRO A 671 -7.56 -8.95 -50.25
N SER A 672 -6.48 -8.42 -49.68
CA SER A 672 -5.41 -7.72 -50.40
C SER A 672 -4.17 -8.61 -50.53
N ASN A 673 -3.42 -8.36 -51.61
CA ASN A 673 -2.41 -9.21 -52.23
C ASN A 673 -1.19 -9.58 -51.35
N THR A 674 -0.71 -10.80 -51.64
CA THR A 674 0.51 -11.48 -51.21
C THR A 674 1.79 -10.66 -51.47
N PRO A 675 2.67 -10.46 -50.47
CA PRO A 675 4.04 -10.00 -50.71
C PRO A 675 5.00 -11.14 -51.04
N THR A 676 5.84 -10.89 -52.04
CA THR A 676 6.94 -11.69 -52.59
C THR A 676 8.09 -11.87 -51.59
N PRO A 677 8.76 -13.05 -51.50
CA PRO A 677 9.93 -13.22 -50.65
C PRO A 677 11.19 -12.61 -51.28
N THR A 678 12.02 -11.93 -50.48
CA THR A 678 13.37 -11.48 -50.88
C THR A 678 14.31 -11.51 -49.67
N ASP A 679 15.59 -11.64 -49.98
CA ASP A 679 16.60 -12.46 -49.29
C ASP A 679 17.13 -12.02 -47.91
N THR A 680 17.45 -13.06 -47.14
CA THR A 680 18.57 -13.27 -46.18
C THR A 680 19.35 -12.05 -45.67
N PRO A 681 19.27 -11.75 -44.35
CA PRO A 681 20.30 -10.97 -43.66
C PRO A 681 21.39 -11.85 -43.03
N THR A 682 22.62 -11.42 -43.29
CA THR A 682 23.93 -11.84 -42.78
C THR A 682 24.02 -11.74 -41.23
N PRO A 683 24.64 -12.71 -40.53
CA PRO A 683 24.80 -12.62 -39.08
C PRO A 683 25.90 -11.63 -38.72
N THR A 684 25.57 -10.59 -37.94
CA THR A 684 26.58 -9.65 -37.43
C THR A 684 26.27 -9.19 -36.02
N GLY A 685 27.24 -9.39 -35.12
CA GLY A 685 27.52 -8.53 -33.96
C GLY A 685 26.62 -8.68 -32.73
N THR A 686 27.06 -9.50 -31.78
CA THR A 686 26.61 -9.55 -30.38
C THR A 686 26.60 -8.16 -29.72
N PRO A 687 25.46 -7.66 -29.21
CA PRO A 687 25.45 -6.55 -28.26
C PRO A 687 25.42 -7.04 -26.81
N THR A 688 26.24 -6.34 -26.03
CA THR A 688 26.53 -6.40 -24.59
C THR A 688 25.26 -6.35 -23.72
N PRO A 689 25.15 -7.13 -22.61
CA PRO A 689 24.00 -7.04 -21.71
C PRO A 689 24.06 -5.76 -20.88
N THR A 690 23.14 -4.84 -21.15
CA THR A 690 22.80 -3.74 -20.24
C THR A 690 21.57 -4.19 -19.44
N PHE A 691 21.75 -4.47 -18.15
CA PHE A 691 20.64 -4.75 -17.25
C PHE A 691 19.87 -3.46 -16.98
N THR A 692 18.64 -3.39 -17.48
CA THR A 692 17.62 -2.44 -17.04
C THR A 692 16.43 -3.30 -16.57
N PRO A 693 16.06 -3.29 -15.28
CA PRO A 693 14.89 -4.03 -14.82
C PRO A 693 13.65 -3.36 -15.40
N THR A 694 12.99 -4.04 -16.34
CA THR A 694 11.65 -3.71 -16.81
C THR A 694 10.65 -4.29 -15.81
N ASP A 695 9.80 -3.43 -15.26
CA ASP A 695 8.72 -3.82 -14.35
C ASP A 695 7.86 -4.93 -14.98
N THR A 696 7.81 -6.03 -14.25
CA THR A 696 6.92 -7.16 -14.53
C THR A 696 5.48 -6.70 -14.25
N PRO A 697 4.48 -7.02 -15.11
CA PRO A 697 3.09 -6.69 -14.81
C PRO A 697 2.70 -7.30 -13.47
N SER A 698 2.35 -6.42 -12.53
CA SER A 698 1.87 -6.75 -11.20
C SER A 698 0.73 -7.76 -11.28
N ALA A 699 0.86 -8.88 -10.56
CA ALA A 699 -0.21 -9.84 -10.40
C ALA A 699 -1.41 -9.12 -9.75
N THR A 700 -2.54 -9.09 -10.45
CA THR A 700 -3.82 -8.62 -9.93
C THR A 700 -4.09 -9.31 -8.58
N PRO A 701 -4.33 -8.56 -7.49
CA PRO A 701 -4.58 -9.16 -6.19
C PRO A 701 -5.84 -10.04 -6.26
N THR A 702 -5.67 -11.34 -6.02
CA THR A 702 -6.79 -12.28 -5.94
C THR A 702 -7.66 -11.87 -4.74
N PRO A 703 -8.96 -11.58 -4.92
CA PRO A 703 -9.82 -11.18 -3.81
C PRO A 703 -9.87 -12.29 -2.74
N ARG A 704 -9.82 -11.87 -1.47
CA ARG A 704 -9.88 -12.80 -0.33
C ARG A 704 -11.29 -13.40 -0.26
N ILE A 705 -11.43 -14.68 -0.63
CA ILE A 705 -12.68 -15.42 -0.49
C ILE A 705 -13.01 -15.52 1.00
N ILE A 706 -14.14 -14.95 1.40
CA ILE A 706 -14.64 -14.94 2.78
C ILE A 706 -15.21 -16.31 3.14
N CYS A 707 -16.01 -16.89 2.24
CA CYS A 707 -16.63 -18.22 2.40
C CYS A 707 -17.27 -18.69 1.09
N ARG A 708 -17.69 -19.97 1.06
CA ARG A 708 -18.43 -20.57 -0.07
C ARG A 708 -19.90 -20.78 0.26
N ALA A 709 -20.77 -20.44 -0.70
CA ALA A 709 -22.21 -20.64 -0.60
C ALA A 709 -22.76 -21.33 -1.86
N ILE A 710 -24.00 -21.81 -1.76
CA ILE A 710 -24.78 -22.39 -2.86
C ILE A 710 -26.09 -21.63 -3.01
N ALA A 711 -26.48 -21.33 -4.25
CA ALA A 711 -27.77 -20.73 -4.54
C ALA A 711 -28.90 -21.71 -4.20
N THR A 712 -29.82 -21.31 -3.32
CA THR A 712 -31.01 -22.12 -2.98
C THR A 712 -32.17 -21.88 -3.93
N GLN A 713 -32.14 -20.76 -4.64
CA GLN A 713 -33.12 -20.37 -5.65
C GLN A 713 -32.43 -19.63 -6.79
N GLN A 714 -33.09 -19.54 -7.95
CA GLN A 714 -32.60 -18.74 -9.05
C GLN A 714 -32.59 -17.26 -8.64
N THR A 715 -31.43 -16.61 -8.69
CA THR A 715 -31.25 -15.24 -8.19
C THR A 715 -30.48 -14.38 -9.18
N ASN A 716 -30.87 -13.12 -9.28
CA ASN A 716 -30.16 -12.17 -10.14
C ASN A 716 -28.88 -11.68 -9.44
N ILE A 717 -27.80 -11.62 -10.21
CA ILE A 717 -26.56 -10.96 -9.85
C ILE A 717 -26.68 -9.51 -10.34
N ARG A 718 -26.43 -8.55 -9.46
CA ARG A 718 -26.60 -7.11 -9.73
C ARG A 718 -25.28 -6.36 -9.68
N ALA A 719 -25.17 -5.27 -10.42
CA ALA A 719 -23.99 -4.41 -10.41
C ALA A 719 -23.80 -3.67 -9.07
N GLN A 720 -24.89 -3.45 -8.31
CA GLN A 720 -24.88 -2.75 -7.02
C GLN A 720 -25.86 -3.44 -6.05
N PRO A 721 -25.69 -3.30 -4.72
CA PRO A 721 -26.52 -3.95 -3.71
C PRO A 721 -27.84 -3.20 -3.49
N ASN A 722 -28.67 -3.08 -4.52
CA ASN A 722 -30.01 -2.54 -4.45
C ASN A 722 -30.92 -3.18 -5.52
N LEU A 723 -32.24 -3.08 -5.35
CA LEU A 723 -33.21 -3.72 -6.23
C LEU A 723 -33.33 -3.09 -7.63
N ASP A 724 -32.93 -1.82 -7.77
CA ASP A 724 -33.03 -1.04 -8.99
C ASP A 724 -31.78 -1.18 -9.89
N ALA A 725 -30.71 -1.80 -9.36
CA ALA A 725 -29.46 -1.98 -10.07
C ALA A 725 -29.58 -2.95 -11.25
N ALA A 726 -28.84 -2.63 -12.32
CA ALA A 726 -28.76 -3.45 -13.52
C ALA A 726 -28.33 -4.89 -13.19
N ILE A 727 -29.04 -5.85 -13.78
CA ILE A 727 -28.76 -7.29 -13.63
C ILE A 727 -27.59 -7.62 -14.55
N THR A 728 -26.47 -8.05 -13.95
CA THR A 728 -25.24 -8.42 -14.66
C THR A 728 -25.19 -9.90 -15.00
N GLY A 729 -26.01 -10.72 -14.33
CA GLY A 729 -26.14 -12.15 -14.61
C GLY A 729 -27.26 -12.80 -13.82
N ILE A 730 -27.54 -14.06 -14.12
CA ILE A 730 -28.52 -14.87 -13.40
C ILE A 730 -27.80 -16.08 -12.85
N LEU A 731 -27.94 -16.33 -11.55
CA LEU A 731 -27.37 -17.47 -10.86
C LEU A 731 -28.42 -18.59 -10.77
N PRO A 732 -28.22 -19.75 -11.44
CA PRO A 732 -29.13 -20.90 -11.33
C PRO A 732 -29.12 -21.52 -9.93
N VAL A 733 -30.19 -22.25 -9.61
CA VAL A 733 -30.28 -23.06 -8.38
C VAL A 733 -29.13 -24.05 -8.32
N SER A 734 -28.62 -24.32 -7.12
CA SER A 734 -27.52 -25.25 -6.85
C SER A 734 -26.15 -24.85 -7.42
N THR A 735 -25.99 -23.58 -7.84
CA THR A 735 -24.68 -23.06 -8.27
C THR A 735 -23.85 -22.65 -7.05
N VAL A 736 -22.59 -23.09 -7.01
CA VAL A 736 -21.63 -22.71 -5.97
C VAL A 736 -21.05 -21.34 -6.29
N VAL A 737 -20.98 -20.48 -5.28
CA VAL A 737 -20.45 -19.11 -5.37
C VAL A 737 -19.44 -18.83 -4.27
N ASP A 738 -18.40 -18.08 -4.61
CA ASP A 738 -17.42 -17.57 -3.66
C ASP A 738 -17.87 -16.18 -3.18
N ILE A 739 -18.09 -16.01 -1.87
CA ILE A 739 -18.44 -14.71 -1.28
C ILE A 739 -17.16 -13.96 -0.98
N ILE A 740 -17.05 -12.75 -1.51
CA ILE A 740 -15.86 -11.88 -1.39
C ILE A 740 -16.13 -10.60 -0.59
N GLY A 741 -17.40 -10.29 -0.30
CA GLY A 741 -17.80 -9.12 0.48
C GLY A 741 -19.26 -9.20 0.96
N GLN A 742 -19.63 -8.34 1.89
CA GLN A 742 -21.00 -8.20 2.40
C GLN A 742 -21.36 -6.72 2.57
N GLN A 743 -22.60 -6.34 2.24
CA GLN A 743 -23.08 -4.96 2.37
C GLN A 743 -24.57 -4.94 2.69
N GLN A 744 -25.00 -4.00 3.54
CA GLN A 744 -26.41 -3.78 3.85
C GLN A 744 -26.91 -2.48 3.22
N THR A 745 -27.98 -2.57 2.45
CA THR A 745 -28.62 -1.40 1.80
C THR A 745 -30.13 -1.55 1.91
N GLY A 746 -30.83 -0.49 2.35
CA GLY A 746 -32.29 -0.50 2.47
C GLY A 746 -32.84 -1.56 3.45
N GLY A 747 -32.06 -1.93 4.47
CA GLY A 747 -32.45 -2.96 5.44
C GLY A 747 -32.24 -4.41 4.98
N GLN A 748 -31.76 -4.63 3.75
CA GLN A 748 -31.49 -5.96 3.19
C GLN A 748 -29.99 -6.24 3.11
N LEU A 749 -29.59 -7.46 3.45
CA LEU A 749 -28.20 -7.93 3.36
C LEU A 749 -27.90 -8.48 1.96
N TRP A 750 -26.79 -8.04 1.39
CA TRP A 750 -26.28 -8.43 0.09
C TRP A 750 -24.88 -9.00 0.21
N PHE A 751 -24.62 -10.08 -0.52
CA PHE A 751 -23.28 -10.65 -0.66
C PHE A 751 -22.69 -10.27 -2.00
N GLN A 752 -21.47 -9.75 -1.95
CA GLN A 752 -20.65 -9.58 -3.14
C GLN A 752 -20.04 -10.96 -3.45
N VAL A 753 -20.28 -11.45 -4.66
CA VAL A 753 -19.94 -12.81 -5.07
C VAL A 753 -19.11 -12.81 -6.33
N GLU A 754 -18.28 -13.83 -6.43
CA GLU A 754 -17.64 -14.28 -7.65
C GLU A 754 -18.22 -15.65 -8.02
N ALA A 755 -18.72 -15.77 -9.24
CA ALA A 755 -19.42 -16.96 -9.72
C ALA A 755 -19.05 -17.27 -11.16
N GLN A 756 -18.97 -18.56 -11.50
CA GLN A 756 -18.83 -18.99 -12.89
C GLN A 756 -20.18 -19.49 -13.40
N VAL A 757 -20.78 -18.73 -14.33
CA VAL A 757 -22.06 -19.07 -14.94
C VAL A 757 -21.82 -19.28 -16.43
N GLU A 758 -22.17 -20.46 -16.95
CA GLU A 758 -22.03 -20.82 -18.37
C GLU A 758 -20.62 -20.61 -18.95
N GLY A 759 -19.58 -20.82 -18.14
CA GLY A 759 -18.18 -20.65 -18.55
C GLY A 759 -17.64 -19.22 -18.47
N VAL A 760 -18.50 -18.23 -18.19
CA VAL A 760 -18.11 -16.84 -17.95
C VAL A 760 -17.91 -16.60 -16.46
N ARG A 761 -16.75 -16.06 -16.09
CA ARG A 761 -16.46 -15.65 -14.70
C ARG A 761 -17.06 -14.26 -14.48
N LEU A 762 -18.08 -14.19 -13.65
CA LEU A 762 -18.70 -12.94 -13.20
C LEU A 762 -18.05 -12.57 -11.87
N SER A 763 -17.30 -11.47 -11.86
CA SER A 763 -16.57 -10.98 -10.69
C SER A 763 -17.19 -9.68 -10.19
N GLY A 764 -17.40 -9.57 -8.87
CA GLY A 764 -17.81 -8.32 -8.21
C GLY A 764 -19.31 -8.01 -8.20
N GLY A 765 -20.18 -8.95 -8.57
CA GLY A 765 -21.63 -8.76 -8.55
C GLY A 765 -22.26 -9.02 -7.18
N TYR A 766 -23.47 -8.49 -6.94
CA TYR A 766 -24.20 -8.61 -5.68
C TYR A 766 -25.40 -9.54 -5.80
N VAL A 767 -25.58 -10.42 -4.81
CA VAL A 767 -26.76 -11.29 -4.66
C VAL A 767 -27.38 -11.11 -3.28
N PHE A 768 -28.68 -11.42 -3.18
CA PHE A 768 -29.37 -11.38 -1.90
C PHE A 768 -28.85 -12.44 -0.94
N ALA A 769 -28.64 -12.08 0.33
CA ALA A 769 -28.18 -13.06 1.31
C ALA A 769 -29.12 -14.26 1.48
N ASN A 770 -30.44 -14.03 1.40
CA ASN A 770 -31.44 -15.08 1.55
C ASN A 770 -31.54 -16.03 0.34
N SER A 771 -30.93 -15.70 -0.81
CA SER A 771 -30.95 -16.57 -1.99
C SER A 771 -29.77 -17.53 -2.07
N VAL A 772 -28.84 -17.46 -1.12
CA VAL A 772 -27.70 -18.37 -1.00
C VAL A 772 -27.62 -18.97 0.40
N THR A 773 -27.15 -20.19 0.51
CA THR A 773 -26.91 -20.88 1.80
C THR A 773 -25.50 -21.42 1.82
N GLN A 774 -24.85 -21.38 2.98
CA GLN A 774 -23.45 -21.72 3.10
C GLN A 774 -23.16 -23.21 2.85
N LEU A 775 -22.10 -23.53 2.10
CA LEU A 775 -21.51 -24.87 2.03
C LEU A 775 -20.53 -25.04 3.20
N SER A 776 -20.78 -25.98 4.11
CA SER A 776 -20.03 -26.13 5.38
C SER A 776 -18.53 -26.45 5.23
N THR A 777 -17.67 -25.60 5.83
CA THR A 777 -16.69 -25.87 6.92
C THR A 777 -16.14 -24.56 7.50
N ASP A 778 -16.17 -23.47 6.72
CA ASP A 778 -15.81 -22.11 7.16
C ASP A 778 -17.06 -21.23 7.25
N ARG A 779 -17.61 -21.00 8.46
CA ARG A 779 -18.75 -20.10 8.65
C ARG A 779 -18.43 -18.72 8.07
N CYS A 780 -19.29 -18.20 7.18
CA CYS A 780 -19.21 -16.80 6.80
C CYS A 780 -19.31 -15.97 8.09
N PRO A 781 -18.41 -15.00 8.33
CA PRO A 781 -18.48 -14.16 9.52
C PRO A 781 -19.85 -13.49 9.55
N SER A 782 -20.55 -13.58 10.69
CA SER A 782 -21.78 -12.83 10.89
C SER A 782 -21.49 -11.34 10.75
N PHE A 783 -22.40 -10.63 10.07
CA PHE A 783 -22.38 -9.17 10.02
C PHE A 783 -22.36 -8.62 11.47
N PRO A 784 -21.48 -7.67 11.82
CA PRO A 784 -21.48 -7.05 13.15
C PRO A 784 -22.79 -6.30 13.45
#